data_AF-A0A2W2B170-F1
#
_entry.id   AF-A0A2W2B170-F1
#
_cell.length_a   1.000
_cell.length_b   1.000
_cell.length_c   1.000
_cell.angle_alpha   90.00
_cell.angle_beta   90.00
_cell.angle_gamma   90.00
#
_symmetry.space_group_name_H-M   'P 1'
#
loop_
_entity.id
_entity.type
_entity.pdbx_description
1 polymer ?
#
loop_
_entity_poly.entity_id
_entity_poly.type
_entity_poly.pdbx_seq_one_letter_code
_entity_poly.pdbx_strand_id
1 'polypeptide(L)'
;MATAVVVPAALLIAPLAMQGTATEPVPELTAESVASDGYELPEIVPITVPDRDALDQLVATGVDLAEKVDHTADGLRVEAIVTPSEQQWLTDAGFAVGEAVLSEEQFAALQEEREDTVAEIETAEEAALDVGDDLNVQRAAWFDNLGQTFIQIEVFSEAGSSSANVLVEVSLDAGPGTPIGAGGTFNLSRFVDGGHYMYHRTGDPVPADPVPSRMRVRSILNGQVVGEAERPVTEWLDGEYPRGRGAPQEWGNLATGFVDHYVDATEATARIEALAAEFPELAEIVELPNQTNGYRRPAQALFAEKIVVDAPSTGAGEYEAVAAGFGQAPAAAGIPGTLARVADGTGDPADGCEALVGFPAGSIAVVDRGTCGYTVKVLNAQAAGAIAVVVVNNVPGDPVTMTGTAPANTIPSVMISMEAGAVVKPGLPAAGRVHGAPNENRVGVDSLAWGHEGGNDITVELADPGAANSPLSVGVTGDAVRVQLATNATGAVTSTAAQVVAALNADPAASALVRAYTWRGSPGGGVVAPAQTRRLTDNLSAPESVSRDPFTVKAIRIGTDRDGSQTGVLLYSQEHAREWVTPLVAIETAERLLRNYRSNPFIRQLVRNLDIFIVPTVNPDGSHYSIHDFTLQRRNMTNHCAITGASDLRARNGWGVDLNRNFRVGNREQGFSGASGSCTSDTYSGPTPLSEPEAKNEIWLVENNPNIRFAMNTHTHGGYFMWAPGAYRLPTRDGLERPSFGVESYFYAASDVILNRIKEHRGTSVWPSRVGPISDVLYSAAGNSADDHFYNNGIFAWSFEAGSPTWNGSGWSDVGFTPPYEEGHEEAQEFSNGWLGILEVAQMYGLDNVMPRSTLEPGRGPFDDPVDITFELSEPSDVYYTLDGSRPTFESPRIEFTGPRQGQEPITISETTTIKWFAVDAAGNIQNNYVPDGTRDNYQRATITIRD
;
A
#
# COMPACT_ATOMS: atom_id res chain seq x y z
N MET A 1 54.93 28.86 24.92
CA MET A 1 56.23 28.15 24.90
C MET A 1 55.89 26.70 24.62
N ALA A 2 55.94 26.28 23.35
CA ALA A 2 57.12 25.71 22.72
C ALA A 2 57.46 24.31 23.27
N THR A 3 57.51 23.37 22.31
CA THR A 3 58.37 22.17 22.23
C THR A 3 58.06 21.01 23.19
N ALA A 4 58.20 19.73 22.86
CA ALA A 4 58.42 18.94 21.63
C ALA A 4 58.81 17.51 22.11
N VAL A 5 58.53 16.48 21.28
CA VAL A 5 59.45 15.35 20.97
C VAL A 5 59.51 14.10 21.90
N VAL A 6 59.00 12.97 21.35
CA VAL A 6 59.67 11.66 21.05
C VAL A 6 59.82 10.56 22.14
N VAL A 7 59.03 9.47 22.00
CA VAL A 7 59.34 8.02 21.70
C VAL A 7 60.76 7.51 22.08
N PRO A 8 61.04 6.28 22.65
CA PRO A 8 60.78 4.94 22.06
C PRO A 8 60.55 3.74 23.03
N ALA A 9 59.73 2.73 22.67
CA ALA A 9 59.97 1.47 21.92
C ALA A 9 60.60 0.25 22.67
N ALA A 10 60.01 -0.92 22.35
CA ALA A 10 60.61 -2.26 22.22
C ALA A 10 60.93 -3.06 23.52
N LEU A 11 60.78 -4.40 23.63
CA LEU A 11 60.68 -5.46 22.63
C LEU A 11 60.08 -6.74 23.28
N LEU A 12 59.37 -7.55 22.46
CA LEU A 12 58.91 -8.93 22.69
C LEU A 12 59.99 -9.90 23.18
N ILE A 13 59.62 -11.00 23.86
CA ILE A 13 59.77 -12.43 23.44
C ILE A 13 58.84 -13.34 24.30
N ALA A 14 57.97 -14.12 23.65
CA ALA A 14 57.33 -15.36 24.16
C ALA A 14 58.08 -16.59 23.54
N PRO A 15 57.92 -17.89 23.91
CA PRO A 15 56.60 -18.55 24.02
C PRO A 15 56.43 -19.93 24.78
N LEU A 16 55.17 -20.41 24.79
CA LEU A 16 54.61 -21.81 24.82
C LEU A 16 54.82 -22.73 26.07
N ALA A 17 53.88 -23.57 26.56
CA ALA A 17 52.45 -23.86 26.31
C ALA A 17 51.87 -24.87 27.36
N MET A 18 50.54 -24.75 27.63
CA MET A 18 49.50 -25.75 28.06
C MET A 18 49.63 -26.51 29.40
N GLN A 19 48.60 -26.78 30.24
CA GLN A 19 47.13 -26.84 30.10
C GLN A 19 46.44 -26.81 31.51
N GLY A 20 45.31 -26.11 31.66
CA GLY A 20 44.13 -26.51 32.48
C GLY A 20 43.96 -26.03 33.93
N THR A 21 43.04 -25.07 34.15
CA THR A 21 41.88 -25.06 35.10
C THR A 21 41.62 -23.68 35.76
N ALA A 22 40.34 -23.45 36.08
CA ALA A 22 39.71 -22.33 36.80
C ALA A 22 39.35 -21.09 35.96
N THR A 23 38.03 -20.88 35.75
CA THR A 23 37.49 -19.54 35.54
C THR A 23 37.67 -18.77 36.84
N GLU A 24 38.61 -17.82 36.81
CA GLU A 24 38.89 -16.86 37.87
C GLU A 24 37.67 -15.96 38.15
N PRO A 25 37.57 -15.37 39.36
CA PRO A 25 36.57 -14.34 39.62
C PRO A 25 36.80 -13.14 38.69
N VAL A 26 35.72 -12.61 38.12
CA VAL A 26 35.75 -11.34 37.38
C VAL A 26 36.30 -10.26 38.32
N PRO A 27 37.34 -9.51 37.93
CA PRO A 27 37.99 -8.53 38.80
C PRO A 27 37.01 -7.42 39.22
N GLU A 28 37.10 -6.96 40.46
CA GLU A 28 36.46 -5.72 40.92
C GLU A 28 37.00 -4.55 40.08
N LEU A 29 36.16 -3.95 39.24
CA LEU A 29 36.47 -2.73 38.50
C LEU A 29 36.56 -1.54 39.46
N THR A 30 37.76 -1.27 39.98
CA THR A 30 38.09 -0.01 40.67
C THR A 30 38.88 0.89 39.73
N ALA A 31 38.22 1.80 38.99
CA ALA A 31 38.86 2.99 38.43
C ALA A 31 37.82 3.97 37.88
N GLU A 32 38.03 5.26 38.18
CA GLU A 32 37.37 6.40 37.55
C GLU A 32 37.46 6.32 36.01
N SER A 33 36.40 6.75 35.31
CA SER A 33 36.38 6.93 33.86
C SER A 33 37.64 7.67 33.40
N VAL A 34 38.33 7.15 32.39
CA VAL A 34 39.41 7.90 31.72
C VAL A 34 38.77 9.18 31.17
N ALA A 35 39.22 10.35 31.64
CA ALA A 35 38.74 11.60 31.07
C ALA A 35 39.12 11.64 29.59
N SER A 36 38.11 11.68 28.72
CA SER A 36 38.30 11.80 27.27
C SER A 36 39.31 12.91 26.99
N ASP A 37 40.36 12.59 26.25
CA ASP A 37 41.15 13.53 25.50
C ASP A 37 40.14 14.42 24.76
N GLY A 38 40.08 15.72 25.07
CA GLY A 38 38.94 16.60 24.73
C GLY A 38 38.71 16.89 23.24
N TYR A 39 39.00 15.95 22.35
CA TYR A 39 38.87 16.00 20.89
C TYR A 39 38.35 14.69 20.26
N GLU A 40 38.07 13.63 21.03
CA GLU A 40 37.45 12.43 20.46
C GLU A 40 35.92 12.58 20.42
N LEU A 41 35.33 12.34 19.26
CA LEU A 41 33.86 12.27 19.14
C LEU A 41 33.36 10.90 19.61
N PRO A 42 32.21 10.84 20.30
CA PRO A 42 31.62 9.58 20.71
C PRO A 42 31.08 8.81 19.50
N GLU A 43 31.32 7.50 19.46
CA GLU A 43 30.79 6.57 18.46
C GLU A 43 29.71 5.68 19.07
N ILE A 44 28.76 5.22 18.27
CA ILE A 44 27.78 4.22 18.70
C ILE A 44 28.36 2.84 18.41
N VAL A 45 28.63 2.07 19.47
CA VAL A 45 29.35 0.80 19.36
C VAL A 45 28.58 -0.30 20.06
N PRO A 46 28.40 -1.47 19.43
CA PRO A 46 27.73 -2.58 20.07
C PRO A 46 28.70 -3.28 21.04
N ILE A 47 28.30 -3.45 22.30
CA ILE A 47 29.03 -4.20 23.33
C ILE A 47 28.25 -5.48 23.65
N THR A 48 28.92 -6.62 23.60
CA THR A 48 28.32 -7.91 24.01
C THR A 48 28.81 -8.27 25.42
N VAL A 49 27.86 -8.51 26.33
CA VAL A 49 28.10 -8.93 27.71
C VAL A 49 27.40 -10.27 27.98
N PRO A 50 27.98 -11.18 28.78
CA PRO A 50 27.49 -12.55 28.90
C PRO A 50 26.12 -12.67 29.58
N ASP A 51 25.80 -11.76 30.50
CA ASP A 51 24.59 -11.78 31.31
C ASP A 51 24.23 -10.38 31.85
N ARG A 52 23.13 -10.33 32.62
CA ARG A 52 22.60 -9.08 33.17
C ARG A 52 23.45 -8.51 34.31
N ASP A 53 24.19 -9.35 35.04
CA ASP A 53 25.09 -8.88 36.09
C ASP A 53 26.31 -8.18 35.46
N ALA A 54 26.82 -8.69 34.34
CA ALA A 54 27.85 -8.03 33.54
C ALA A 54 27.35 -6.76 32.84
N LEU A 55 26.06 -6.70 32.46
CA LEU A 55 25.42 -5.47 31.98
C LEU A 55 25.32 -4.40 33.08
N ASP A 56 24.90 -4.78 34.28
CA ASP A 56 24.82 -3.87 35.42
C ASP A 56 26.22 -3.35 35.83
N GLN A 57 27.26 -4.18 35.66
CA GLN A 57 28.66 -3.75 35.80
C GLN A 57 29.09 -2.76 34.72
N LEU A 58 28.72 -3.00 33.45
CA LEU A 58 28.96 -2.07 32.34
C LEU A 58 28.26 -0.72 32.59
N VAL A 59 27.01 -0.72 33.05
CA VAL A 59 26.30 0.51 33.45
C VAL A 59 26.99 1.21 34.61
N ALA A 60 27.49 0.45 35.60
CA ALA A 60 28.21 1.00 36.74
C ALA A 60 29.55 1.67 36.35
N THR A 61 30.07 1.42 35.14
CA THR A 61 31.25 2.10 34.60
C THR A 61 30.98 3.56 34.19
N GLY A 62 29.71 3.95 34.06
CA GLY A 62 29.30 5.31 33.68
C GLY A 62 29.16 5.56 32.17
N VAL A 63 29.36 4.51 31.35
CA VAL A 63 29.16 4.55 29.90
C VAL A 63 27.69 4.75 29.55
N ASP A 64 27.41 5.66 28.61
CA ASP A 64 26.06 5.93 28.13
C ASP A 64 25.61 4.81 27.18
N LEU A 65 24.52 4.13 27.53
CA LEU A 65 23.96 3.04 26.73
C LEU A 65 22.69 3.51 26.04
N ALA A 66 22.59 3.28 24.73
CA ALA A 66 21.36 3.48 24.00
C ALA A 66 20.26 2.52 24.50
N GLU A 67 19.00 2.90 24.34
CA GLU A 67 17.85 2.25 25.00
C GLU A 67 17.57 0.79 24.59
N LYS A 68 18.38 0.19 23.71
CA LYS A 68 18.16 -1.13 23.13
C LYS A 68 19.15 -2.18 23.64
N VAL A 69 18.61 -3.28 24.18
CA VAL A 69 19.35 -4.48 24.61
C VAL A 69 18.85 -5.68 23.79
N ASP A 70 19.67 -6.20 22.90
CA ASP A 70 19.39 -7.36 22.07
C ASP A 70 19.93 -8.64 22.72
N HIS A 71 19.11 -9.67 22.85
CA HIS A 71 19.58 -10.98 23.32
C HIS A 71 20.16 -11.77 22.13
N THR A 72 21.43 -12.16 22.23
CA THR A 72 22.15 -12.91 21.19
C THR A 72 22.63 -14.26 21.73
N ALA A 73 23.11 -15.14 20.84
CA ALA A 73 23.64 -16.45 21.23
C ALA A 73 24.88 -16.36 22.12
N ASP A 74 25.60 -15.23 22.08
CA ASP A 74 26.86 -14.99 22.78
C ASP A 74 26.69 -14.11 24.04
N GLY A 75 25.46 -13.68 24.35
CA GLY A 75 25.14 -12.81 25.49
C GLY A 75 24.13 -11.70 25.17
N LEU A 76 24.02 -10.70 26.04
CA LEU A 76 23.29 -9.45 25.82
C LEU A 76 24.15 -8.50 24.98
N ARG A 77 23.65 -8.03 23.84
CA ARG A 77 24.26 -6.99 23.03
C ARG A 77 23.57 -5.67 23.32
N VAL A 78 24.33 -4.67 23.71
CA VAL A 78 23.86 -3.29 23.96
C VAL A 78 24.62 -2.33 23.08
N GLU A 79 24.02 -1.21 22.73
CA GLU A 79 24.72 -0.13 22.02
C GLU A 79 25.21 0.90 23.05
N ALA A 80 26.50 1.21 23.01
CA ALA A 80 27.14 2.17 23.89
C ALA A 80 27.63 3.38 23.09
N ILE A 81 27.43 4.57 23.63
CA ILE A 81 27.92 5.83 23.08
C ILE A 81 29.25 6.12 23.77
N VAL A 82 30.35 5.83 23.08
CA VAL A 82 31.71 5.83 23.66
C VAL A 82 32.74 6.37 22.69
N THR A 83 33.72 7.13 23.19
CA THR A 83 34.85 7.57 22.36
C THR A 83 35.79 6.40 22.03
N PRO A 84 36.62 6.49 20.98
CA PRO A 84 37.63 5.46 20.68
C PRO A 84 38.54 5.09 21.87
N SER A 85 38.91 6.05 22.72
CA SER A 85 39.65 5.78 23.96
C SER A 85 38.82 5.03 25.01
N GLU A 86 37.53 5.33 25.13
CA GLU A 86 36.61 4.58 25.99
C GLU A 86 36.35 3.17 25.48
N GLN A 87 36.25 2.97 24.15
CA GLN A 87 36.16 1.65 23.52
C GLN A 87 37.40 0.81 23.82
N GLN A 88 38.59 1.40 23.72
CA GLN A 88 39.84 0.72 24.06
C GLN A 88 39.89 0.40 25.55
N TRP A 89 39.47 1.32 26.42
CA TRP A 89 39.40 1.07 27.86
C TRP A 89 38.41 -0.04 28.21
N LEU A 90 37.24 -0.09 27.58
CA LEU A 90 36.25 -1.16 27.75
C LEU A 90 36.78 -2.50 27.26
N THR A 91 37.50 -2.50 26.15
CA THR A 91 38.20 -3.69 25.63
C THR A 91 39.27 -4.17 26.62
N ASP A 92 40.04 -3.24 27.18
CA ASP A 92 41.07 -3.53 28.20
C ASP A 92 40.46 -4.00 29.53
N ALA A 93 39.24 -3.54 29.85
CA ALA A 93 38.43 -3.97 30.98
C ALA A 93 37.75 -5.34 30.76
N GLY A 94 37.91 -5.93 29.57
CA GLY A 94 37.43 -7.27 29.23
C GLY A 94 36.04 -7.33 28.60
N PHE A 95 35.46 -6.21 28.19
CA PHE A 95 34.20 -6.17 27.46
C PHE A 95 34.40 -6.45 25.97
N ALA A 96 33.45 -7.16 25.34
CA ALA A 96 33.50 -7.47 23.91
C ALA A 96 32.89 -6.32 23.09
N VAL A 97 33.71 -5.35 22.72
CA VAL A 97 33.34 -4.17 21.90
C VAL A 97 33.38 -4.55 20.41
N GLY A 98 32.29 -4.29 19.67
CA GLY A 98 32.15 -4.55 18.23
C GLY A 98 32.55 -3.37 17.35
N GLU A 99 32.29 -3.46 16.04
CA GLU A 99 32.54 -2.34 15.10
C GLU A 99 31.52 -1.22 15.29
N ALA A 100 31.96 0.05 15.17
CA ALA A 100 31.10 1.22 15.27
C ALA A 100 29.95 1.15 14.24
N VAL A 101 28.72 1.34 14.70
CA VAL A 101 27.50 1.41 13.88
C VAL A 101 27.42 2.76 13.14
N LEU A 102 28.01 3.79 13.72
CA LEU A 102 28.22 5.11 13.13
C LEU A 102 29.61 5.59 13.56
N SER A 103 30.56 5.62 12.63
CA SER A 103 31.94 6.07 12.91
C SER A 103 32.06 7.59 12.95
N GLU A 104 33.15 8.10 13.52
CA GLU A 104 33.49 9.53 13.48
C GLU A 104 33.48 10.09 12.05
N GLU A 105 33.99 9.35 11.07
CA GLU A 105 34.00 9.74 9.65
C GLU A 105 32.59 9.83 9.06
N GLN A 106 31.70 8.90 9.42
CA GLN A 106 30.31 8.93 8.97
C GLN A 106 29.51 10.05 9.65
N PHE A 107 29.76 10.30 10.93
CA PHE A 107 29.15 11.44 11.63
C PHE A 107 29.68 12.78 11.08
N ALA A 108 30.97 12.89 10.80
CA ALA A 108 31.57 14.06 10.15
C ALA A 108 31.02 14.27 8.74
N ALA A 109 30.85 13.21 7.95
CA ALA A 109 30.24 13.30 6.61
C ALA A 109 28.77 13.74 6.67
N LEU A 110 27.98 13.25 7.65
CA LEU A 110 26.60 13.70 7.87
C LEU A 110 26.53 15.15 8.36
N GLN A 111 27.51 15.58 9.16
CA GLN A 111 27.61 16.98 9.58
C GLN A 111 28.04 17.88 8.44
N GLU A 112 28.96 17.45 7.58
CA GLU A 112 29.36 18.17 6.36
C GLU A 112 28.18 18.27 5.39
N GLU A 113 27.47 17.16 5.12
CA GLU A 113 26.24 17.15 4.31
C GLU A 113 25.17 18.09 4.89
N ARG A 114 25.02 18.11 6.22
CA ARG A 114 24.10 19.02 6.92
C ARG A 114 24.57 20.48 6.81
N GLU A 115 25.86 20.75 6.98
CA GLU A 115 26.43 22.10 6.87
C GLU A 115 26.32 22.62 5.43
N ASP A 116 26.57 21.79 4.43
CA ASP A 116 26.36 22.10 3.02
C ASP A 116 24.87 22.38 2.73
N THR A 117 23.97 21.52 3.22
CA THR A 117 22.51 21.73 3.08
C THR A 117 22.08 23.04 3.73
N VAL A 118 22.60 23.35 4.93
CA VAL A 118 22.29 24.62 5.62
C VAL A 118 22.85 25.81 4.83
N ALA A 119 24.07 25.71 4.30
CA ALA A 119 24.68 26.76 3.48
C ALA A 119 23.92 26.98 2.17
N GLU A 120 23.44 25.93 1.52
CA GLU A 120 22.59 26.01 0.34
C GLU A 120 21.25 26.68 0.66
N ILE A 121 20.60 26.31 1.78
CA ILE A 121 19.37 26.94 2.25
C ILE A 121 19.62 28.44 2.53
N GLU A 122 20.66 28.78 3.29
CA GLU A 122 21.01 30.17 3.61
C GLU A 122 21.28 30.98 2.34
N THR A 123 22.04 30.41 1.39
CA THR A 123 22.33 31.05 0.10
C THR A 123 21.05 31.25 -0.72
N ALA A 124 20.16 30.27 -0.76
CA ALA A 124 18.90 30.36 -1.47
C ALA A 124 17.94 31.38 -0.83
N GLU A 125 17.91 31.45 0.51
CA GLU A 125 17.15 32.46 1.25
C GLU A 125 17.68 33.87 0.99
N GLU A 126 19.00 34.06 1.00
CA GLU A 126 19.62 35.34 0.62
C GLU A 126 19.30 35.71 -0.82
N ALA A 127 19.38 34.76 -1.76
CA ALA A 127 19.05 34.97 -3.16
C ALA A 127 17.58 35.35 -3.35
N ALA A 128 16.65 34.69 -2.66
CA ALA A 128 15.23 35.03 -2.69
C ALA A 128 14.95 36.43 -2.12
N LEU A 129 15.70 36.88 -1.11
CA LEU A 129 15.58 38.23 -0.56
C LEU A 129 16.18 39.32 -1.48
N ASP A 130 17.16 38.98 -2.32
CA ASP A 130 17.82 39.92 -3.24
C ASP A 130 17.14 39.98 -4.62
N VAL A 131 16.93 38.81 -5.24
CA VAL A 131 16.42 38.64 -6.61
C VAL A 131 14.90 38.47 -6.65
N GLY A 132 14.31 37.96 -5.58
CA GLY A 132 12.88 37.61 -5.51
C GLY A 132 12.62 36.12 -5.72
N ASP A 133 11.35 35.74 -5.67
CA ASP A 133 10.86 34.37 -5.86
C ASP A 133 9.95 34.29 -7.09
N ASP A 134 10.18 33.29 -7.95
CA ASP A 134 9.30 33.01 -9.07
C ASP A 134 8.13 32.11 -8.64
N LEU A 135 6.92 32.64 -8.79
CA LEU A 135 5.67 31.99 -8.38
C LEU A 135 4.89 31.49 -9.59
N ASN A 136 4.85 30.17 -9.74
CA ASN A 136 4.02 29.52 -10.75
C ASN A 136 2.75 28.95 -10.11
N VAL A 137 1.62 29.62 -10.35
CA VAL A 137 0.30 29.11 -9.96
C VAL A 137 -0.09 27.98 -10.90
N GLN A 138 0.13 26.75 -10.45
CA GLN A 138 -0.22 25.53 -11.17
C GLN A 138 -1.75 25.34 -11.24
N ARG A 139 -2.45 25.69 -10.15
CA ARG A 139 -3.89 25.55 -10.07
C ARG A 139 -4.53 26.57 -9.15
N ALA A 140 -5.64 27.15 -9.60
CA ALA A 140 -6.48 28.06 -8.83
C ALA A 140 -7.95 27.80 -9.16
N ALA A 141 -8.56 26.85 -8.47
CA ALA A 141 -9.86 26.34 -8.84
C ALA A 141 -10.87 26.42 -7.70
N TRP A 142 -12.13 26.68 -8.04
CA TRP A 142 -13.28 26.43 -7.17
C TRP A 142 -14.11 25.28 -7.74
N PHE A 143 -14.73 24.47 -6.89
CA PHE A 143 -15.56 23.34 -7.30
C PHE A 143 -16.71 23.14 -6.33
N ASP A 144 -17.82 22.60 -6.85
CA ASP A 144 -18.94 22.17 -6.01
C ASP A 144 -18.81 20.70 -5.63
N ASN A 145 -19.12 20.38 -4.38
CA ASN A 145 -19.25 19.02 -3.90
C ASN A 145 -20.52 18.90 -3.05
N LEU A 146 -21.47 18.09 -3.51
CA LEU A 146 -22.79 17.92 -2.89
C LEU A 146 -23.52 19.25 -2.63
N GLY A 147 -23.38 20.19 -3.57
CA GLY A 147 -24.04 21.51 -3.53
C GLY A 147 -23.38 22.55 -2.61
N GLN A 148 -22.16 22.29 -2.14
CA GLN A 148 -21.34 23.29 -1.45
C GLN A 148 -20.07 23.60 -2.25
N THR A 149 -19.67 24.86 -2.27
CA THR A 149 -18.51 25.32 -3.02
C THR A 149 -17.25 25.33 -2.17
N PHE A 150 -16.17 24.82 -2.74
CA PHE A 150 -14.85 24.75 -2.14
C PHE A 150 -13.81 25.30 -3.10
N ILE A 151 -12.66 25.70 -2.58
CA ILE A 151 -11.51 26.12 -3.36
C ILE A 151 -10.31 25.22 -3.11
N GLN A 152 -9.49 25.09 -4.14
CA GLN A 152 -8.23 24.38 -4.08
C GLN A 152 -7.17 25.08 -4.92
N ILE A 153 -5.98 25.22 -4.34
CA ILE A 153 -4.92 26.05 -4.90
C ILE A 153 -3.60 25.29 -4.79
N GLU A 154 -2.82 25.31 -5.88
CA GLU A 154 -1.49 24.73 -5.97
C GLU A 154 -0.55 25.77 -6.60
N VAL A 155 0.57 26.05 -5.92
CA VAL A 155 1.55 27.07 -6.32
C VAL A 155 2.94 26.53 -6.13
N PHE A 156 3.72 26.50 -7.21
CA PHE A 156 5.16 26.31 -7.13
C PHE A 156 5.83 27.63 -6.77
N SER A 157 6.85 27.53 -5.92
CA SER A 157 7.69 28.62 -5.45
C SER A 157 9.12 28.11 -5.55
N GLU A 158 9.94 28.80 -6.32
CA GLU A 158 11.35 28.47 -6.51
C GLU A 158 12.10 28.59 -5.18
N ALA A 159 11.91 29.69 -4.44
CA ALA A 159 12.48 29.87 -3.11
C ALA A 159 11.96 28.81 -2.12
N GLY A 160 10.68 28.45 -2.20
CA GLY A 160 10.07 27.40 -1.36
C GLY A 160 10.55 25.98 -1.66
N SER A 161 11.15 25.78 -2.85
CA SER A 161 11.81 24.52 -3.20
C SER A 161 13.10 24.32 -2.41
N SER A 162 13.85 25.40 -2.21
CA SER A 162 15.14 25.41 -1.51
C SER A 162 15.00 25.65 -0.01
N SER A 163 13.98 26.38 0.46
CA SER A 163 13.78 26.67 1.89
C SER A 163 12.36 26.40 2.37
N ALA A 164 12.26 25.69 3.49
CA ALA A 164 11.00 25.47 4.20
C ALA A 164 10.51 26.70 4.99
N ASN A 165 11.31 27.77 5.09
CA ASN A 165 10.95 29.01 5.78
C ASN A 165 10.11 29.96 4.92
N VAL A 166 9.98 29.67 3.62
CA VAL A 166 9.12 30.43 2.71
C VAL A 166 7.66 30.11 3.00
N LEU A 167 6.89 31.13 3.38
CA LEU A 167 5.44 31.03 3.57
C LEU A 167 4.75 31.47 2.28
N VAL A 168 3.84 30.64 1.76
CA VAL A 168 3.00 30.99 0.61
C VAL A 168 1.61 31.37 1.09
N GLU A 169 1.29 32.66 1.07
CA GLU A 169 0.01 33.25 1.48
C GLU A 169 -0.89 33.48 0.26
N VAL A 170 -2.17 33.12 0.36
CA VAL A 170 -3.21 33.43 -0.63
C VAL A 170 -4.21 34.39 -0.02
N SER A 171 -4.54 35.47 -0.75
CA SER A 171 -5.63 36.39 -0.46
C SER A 171 -6.66 36.37 -1.59
N LEU A 172 -7.93 36.22 -1.22
CA LEU A 172 -9.05 36.10 -2.17
C LEU A 172 -9.89 37.37 -2.21
N ASP A 173 -10.50 37.66 -3.35
CA ASP A 173 -11.64 38.57 -3.38
C ASP A 173 -12.91 37.86 -2.85
N ALA A 174 -13.95 38.62 -2.51
CA ALA A 174 -15.27 38.10 -2.12
C ALA A 174 -16.19 37.92 -3.35
N GLY A 175 -15.61 37.68 -4.53
CA GLY A 175 -16.31 37.59 -5.80
C GLY A 175 -16.16 38.83 -6.71
N PRO A 176 -16.72 38.77 -7.94
CA PRO A 176 -16.43 39.72 -9.00
C PRO A 176 -16.59 41.19 -8.60
N GLY A 177 -15.53 41.98 -8.81
CA GLY A 177 -15.51 43.41 -8.54
C GLY A 177 -15.21 43.81 -7.09
N THR A 178 -14.96 42.84 -6.20
CA THR A 178 -14.54 43.13 -4.82
C THR A 178 -13.00 43.21 -4.69
N PRO A 179 -12.47 43.91 -3.66
CA PRO A 179 -11.02 43.98 -3.43
C PRO A 179 -10.41 42.62 -3.03
N ILE A 180 -9.18 42.35 -3.47
CA ILE A 180 -8.38 41.23 -2.94
C ILE A 180 -8.23 41.36 -1.41
N GLY A 181 -8.41 40.24 -0.71
CA GLY A 181 -8.45 40.13 0.76
C GLY A 181 -9.85 40.14 1.34
N ALA A 182 -10.88 40.57 0.59
CA ALA A 182 -12.27 40.59 1.07
C ALA A 182 -12.86 39.19 1.27
N GLY A 183 -12.39 38.20 0.50
CA GLY A 183 -12.78 36.78 0.62
C GLY A 183 -11.95 36.00 1.65
N GLY A 184 -11.08 36.69 2.40
CA GLY A 184 -10.19 36.09 3.37
C GLY A 184 -8.78 35.80 2.83
N THR A 185 -7.93 35.38 3.74
CA THR A 185 -6.51 35.10 3.52
C THR A 185 -6.12 33.85 4.30
N PHE A 186 -5.33 32.97 3.70
CA PHE A 186 -4.81 31.76 4.34
C PHE A 186 -3.47 31.33 3.73
N ASN A 187 -2.74 30.46 4.43
CA ASN A 187 -1.46 29.94 3.96
C ASN A 187 -1.62 28.57 3.30
N LEU A 188 -0.84 28.34 2.26
CA LEU A 188 -0.68 27.03 1.65
C LEU A 188 0.34 26.20 2.44
N SER A 189 0.18 24.88 2.39
CA SER A 189 1.11 23.94 3.02
C SER A 189 2.14 23.45 2.01
N ARG A 190 3.41 23.41 2.41
CA ARG A 190 4.50 22.81 1.63
C ARG A 190 4.24 21.31 1.43
N PHE A 191 4.10 20.86 0.19
CA PHE A 191 3.92 19.45 -0.15
C PHE A 191 5.26 18.84 -0.59
N VAL A 192 5.65 17.76 0.08
CA VAL A 192 6.89 17.01 -0.14
C VAL A 192 6.54 15.55 -0.36
N ASP A 193 7.13 14.95 -1.39
CA ASP A 193 6.95 13.53 -1.74
C ASP A 193 8.32 12.90 -2.00
N GLY A 194 8.57 11.72 -1.42
CA GLY A 194 9.88 11.05 -1.54
C GLY A 194 11.09 11.86 -1.03
N GLY A 195 10.86 12.89 -0.20
CA GLY A 195 11.89 13.85 0.23
C GLY A 195 12.06 15.07 -0.68
N HIS A 196 11.32 15.14 -1.79
CA HIS A 196 11.41 16.22 -2.78
C HIS A 196 10.27 17.21 -2.66
N TYR A 197 10.58 18.49 -2.75
CA TYR A 197 9.55 19.52 -2.83
C TYR A 197 8.79 19.41 -4.15
N MET A 198 7.46 19.41 -4.05
CA MET A 198 6.59 19.38 -5.22
C MET A 198 6.02 20.77 -5.51
N TYR A 199 5.31 21.35 -4.54
CA TYR A 199 4.66 22.66 -4.61
C TYR A 199 4.05 22.99 -3.23
N HIS A 200 3.48 24.18 -3.07
CA HIS A 200 2.58 24.53 -1.98
C HIS A 200 1.13 24.27 -2.38
N ARG A 201 0.32 23.69 -1.50
CA ARG A 201 -1.11 23.44 -1.78
C ARG A 201 -2.02 23.68 -0.59
N THR A 202 -3.30 23.90 -0.87
CA THR A 202 -4.36 23.71 0.14
C THR A 202 -4.37 22.25 0.59
N GLY A 203 -4.39 21.99 1.91
CA GLY A 203 -4.49 20.64 2.45
C GLY A 203 -5.86 20.02 2.13
N ASP A 204 -6.86 20.34 2.94
CA ASP A 204 -8.26 20.07 2.62
C ASP A 204 -8.85 21.21 1.80
N PRO A 205 -9.82 20.93 0.90
CA PRO A 205 -10.55 21.98 0.21
C PRO A 205 -11.24 22.93 1.20
N VAL A 206 -11.11 24.22 0.96
CA VAL A 206 -11.60 25.28 1.86
C VAL A 206 -12.98 25.74 1.40
N PRO A 207 -13.99 25.81 2.29
CA PRO A 207 -15.31 26.34 1.91
C PRO A 207 -15.21 27.78 1.40
N ALA A 208 -15.95 28.09 0.33
CA ALA A 208 -15.97 29.42 -0.28
C ALA A 208 -17.41 29.88 -0.57
N ASP A 209 -17.90 30.83 0.23
CA ASP A 209 -19.17 31.52 0.01
C ASP A 209 -19.05 32.99 0.49
N PRO A 210 -19.15 33.99 -0.42
CA PRO A 210 -19.36 33.88 -1.87
C PRO A 210 -18.12 33.34 -2.62
N VAL A 211 -18.34 32.87 -3.86
CA VAL A 211 -17.28 32.31 -4.71
C VAL A 211 -16.30 33.40 -5.17
N PRO A 212 -14.98 33.25 -4.94
CA PRO A 212 -13.98 34.20 -5.39
C PRO A 212 -13.81 34.17 -6.92
N SER A 213 -13.50 35.33 -7.52
CA SER A 213 -13.20 35.47 -8.94
C SER A 213 -11.71 35.59 -9.25
N ARG A 214 -10.92 36.00 -8.26
CA ARG A 214 -9.47 36.17 -8.37
C ARG A 214 -8.79 36.00 -7.03
N MET A 215 -7.51 35.67 -7.11
CA MET A 215 -6.64 35.54 -5.96
C MET A 215 -5.34 36.29 -6.18
N ARG A 216 -4.71 36.66 -5.08
CA ARG A 216 -3.30 37.06 -5.02
C ARG A 216 -2.55 36.04 -4.18
N VAL A 217 -1.45 35.55 -4.69
CA VAL A 217 -0.48 34.75 -3.94
C VAL A 217 0.77 35.56 -3.66
N ARG A 218 1.34 35.38 -2.47
CA ARG A 218 2.61 35.97 -2.04
C ARG A 218 3.48 34.91 -1.41
N SER A 219 4.75 34.88 -1.76
CA SER A 219 5.77 34.21 -0.97
C SER A 219 6.41 35.21 -0.02
N ILE A 220 6.54 34.79 1.24
CA ILE A 220 7.00 35.61 2.35
C ILE A 220 8.17 34.89 3.03
N LEU A 221 9.31 35.56 3.10
CA LEU A 221 10.51 35.08 3.79
C LEU A 221 10.97 36.17 4.76
N ASN A 222 11.22 35.80 6.02
CA ASN A 222 11.61 36.75 7.08
C ASN A 222 10.69 37.97 7.23
N GLY A 223 9.39 37.79 6.94
CA GLY A 223 8.38 38.86 6.99
C GLY A 223 8.39 39.83 5.80
N GLN A 224 9.23 39.58 4.78
CA GLN A 224 9.27 40.33 3.53
C GLN A 224 8.60 39.55 2.40
N VAL A 225 7.83 40.22 1.56
CA VAL A 225 7.27 39.61 0.34
C VAL A 225 8.39 39.52 -0.69
N VAL A 226 8.73 38.30 -1.09
CA VAL A 226 9.80 38.00 -2.07
C VAL A 226 9.24 37.64 -3.44
N GLY A 227 7.99 37.19 -3.53
CA GLY A 227 7.27 36.98 -4.79
C GLY A 227 5.79 37.35 -4.65
N GLU A 228 5.17 37.80 -5.74
CA GLU A 228 3.73 38.11 -5.81
C GLU A 228 3.17 37.80 -7.20
N ALA A 229 2.02 37.11 -7.24
CA ALA A 229 1.28 36.89 -8.48
C ALA A 229 -0.24 37.00 -8.25
N GLU A 230 -0.97 37.54 -9.24
CA GLU A 230 -2.44 37.50 -9.27
C GLU A 230 -2.93 36.56 -10.37
N ARG A 231 -3.97 35.78 -10.09
CA ARG A 231 -4.60 34.87 -11.05
C ARG A 231 -6.12 34.81 -10.87
N PRO A 232 -6.89 34.56 -11.94
CA PRO A 232 -8.30 34.23 -11.81
C PRO A 232 -8.46 32.93 -11.03
N VAL A 233 -9.58 32.80 -10.31
CA VAL A 233 -10.02 31.51 -9.76
C VAL A 233 -11.13 30.99 -10.67
N THR A 234 -10.91 29.83 -11.26
CA THR A 234 -11.78 29.26 -12.30
C THR A 234 -12.62 28.11 -11.75
N GLU A 235 -13.79 27.89 -12.35
CA GLU A 235 -14.60 26.72 -12.03
C GLU A 235 -13.90 25.44 -12.49
N TRP A 236 -13.90 24.43 -11.64
CA TRP A 236 -13.48 23.08 -11.95
C TRP A 236 -14.69 22.24 -12.33
N LEU A 237 -14.61 21.56 -13.47
CA LEU A 237 -15.70 20.75 -14.03
C LEU A 237 -16.95 21.63 -14.22
N ASP A 238 -16.82 22.61 -15.10
CA ASP A 238 -17.83 23.62 -15.45
C ASP A 238 -19.00 23.08 -16.29
N GLY A 239 -18.98 21.78 -16.61
CA GLY A 239 -19.96 21.14 -17.49
C GLY A 239 -19.82 21.52 -18.96
N GLU A 240 -18.75 22.21 -19.37
CA GLU A 240 -18.47 22.45 -20.78
C GLU A 240 -17.80 21.23 -21.42
N TYR A 241 -18.35 20.82 -22.57
CA TYR A 241 -17.85 19.68 -23.33
C TYR A 241 -17.23 20.11 -24.66
N PRO A 242 -16.19 19.40 -25.13
CA PRO A 242 -15.57 19.66 -26.44
C PRO A 242 -16.60 19.51 -27.57
N ARG A 243 -16.45 20.33 -28.62
CA ARG A 243 -17.33 20.32 -29.79
C ARG A 243 -16.66 19.59 -30.94
N GLY A 244 -17.44 18.92 -31.79
CA GLY A 244 -16.90 18.22 -32.94
C GLY A 244 -17.69 16.96 -33.29
N ARG A 245 -17.14 16.15 -34.19
CA ARG A 245 -17.72 14.86 -34.52
C ARG A 245 -17.49 13.90 -33.36
N GLY A 246 -18.53 13.20 -32.93
CA GLY A 246 -18.45 12.29 -31.79
C GLY A 246 -18.46 12.98 -30.42
N ALA A 247 -18.58 14.32 -30.38
CA ALA A 247 -18.62 15.11 -29.16
C ALA A 247 -19.67 14.63 -28.14
N PRO A 248 -19.46 14.87 -26.83
CA PRO A 248 -20.36 14.44 -25.79
C PRO A 248 -21.78 14.97 -26.01
N GLN A 249 -22.78 14.12 -25.77
CA GLN A 249 -24.19 14.46 -25.96
C GLN A 249 -24.94 14.39 -24.63
N GLU A 250 -26.06 15.11 -24.52
CA GLU A 250 -27.00 14.84 -23.42
C GLU A 250 -27.50 13.39 -23.54
N TRP A 251 -27.39 12.62 -22.47
CA TRP A 251 -27.75 11.20 -22.48
C TRP A 251 -29.25 10.97 -22.56
N GLY A 252 -30.06 11.95 -22.14
CA GLY A 252 -31.48 11.75 -21.90
C GLY A 252 -31.71 10.69 -20.81
N ASN A 253 -32.89 10.07 -20.83
CA ASN A 253 -33.21 9.05 -19.83
C ASN A 253 -32.53 7.71 -20.20
N LEU A 254 -31.70 7.22 -19.29
CA LEU A 254 -31.15 5.86 -19.30
C LEU A 254 -31.89 5.01 -18.26
N ALA A 255 -32.15 3.75 -18.59
CA ALA A 255 -32.41 2.76 -17.56
C ALA A 255 -31.09 2.46 -16.84
N THR A 256 -31.12 2.53 -15.50
CA THR A 256 -29.99 2.38 -14.59
C THR A 256 -30.42 1.64 -13.32
N GLY A 257 -29.49 1.37 -12.41
CA GLY A 257 -29.77 0.77 -11.09
C GLY A 257 -30.05 -0.73 -11.19
N PHE A 258 -29.25 -1.45 -11.97
CA PHE A 258 -29.46 -2.87 -12.26
C PHE A 258 -28.84 -3.81 -11.22
N VAL A 259 -27.99 -3.26 -10.36
CA VAL A 259 -27.32 -3.94 -9.26
C VAL A 259 -28.01 -3.52 -7.96
N ASP A 260 -28.34 -4.48 -7.09
CA ASP A 260 -29.13 -4.29 -5.86
C ASP A 260 -28.46 -4.83 -4.57
N HIS A 261 -27.25 -5.39 -4.69
CA HIS A 261 -26.38 -5.78 -3.58
C HIS A 261 -24.91 -5.85 -4.03
N TYR A 262 -23.97 -5.99 -3.10
CA TYR A 262 -22.59 -6.35 -3.43
C TYR A 262 -22.54 -7.75 -3.99
N VAL A 263 -21.77 -7.94 -5.06
CA VAL A 263 -21.65 -9.23 -5.75
C VAL A 263 -20.25 -9.82 -5.55
N ASP A 264 -20.19 -11.14 -5.38
CA ASP A 264 -18.90 -11.84 -5.49
C ASP A 264 -18.51 -12.13 -6.94
N ALA A 265 -17.30 -12.63 -7.15
CA ALA A 265 -16.77 -12.90 -8.48
C ALA A 265 -17.57 -13.95 -9.27
N THR A 266 -18.23 -14.90 -8.59
CA THR A 266 -19.09 -15.90 -9.23
C THR A 266 -20.34 -15.22 -9.77
N GLU A 267 -20.97 -14.37 -8.96
CA GLU A 267 -22.17 -13.63 -9.33
C GLU A 267 -21.90 -12.61 -10.45
N ALA A 268 -20.78 -11.88 -10.35
CA ALA A 268 -20.34 -10.94 -11.37
C ALA A 268 -20.12 -11.62 -12.72
N THR A 269 -19.44 -12.78 -12.72
CA THR A 269 -19.22 -13.58 -13.93
C THR A 269 -20.52 -14.10 -14.51
N ALA A 270 -21.39 -14.68 -13.68
CA ALA A 270 -22.69 -15.18 -14.11
C ALA A 270 -23.56 -14.06 -14.71
N ARG A 271 -23.45 -12.83 -14.18
CA ARG A 271 -24.20 -11.68 -14.69
C ARG A 271 -23.78 -11.30 -16.10
N ILE A 272 -22.48 -11.22 -16.38
CA ILE A 272 -22.01 -10.88 -17.73
C ILE A 272 -22.30 -12.01 -18.73
N GLU A 273 -22.24 -13.28 -18.32
CA GLU A 273 -22.63 -14.42 -19.15
C GLU A 273 -24.11 -14.38 -19.51
N ALA A 274 -24.97 -14.07 -18.54
CA ALA A 274 -26.40 -13.89 -18.78
C ALA A 274 -26.67 -12.75 -19.76
N LEU A 275 -25.94 -11.63 -19.65
CA LEU A 275 -26.05 -10.51 -20.58
C LEU A 275 -25.62 -10.87 -22.00
N ALA A 276 -24.49 -11.56 -22.16
CA ALA A 276 -24.04 -12.01 -23.47
C ALA A 276 -25.04 -12.99 -24.11
N ALA A 277 -25.67 -13.85 -23.32
CA ALA A 277 -26.73 -14.74 -23.78
C ALA A 277 -28.04 -14.03 -24.12
N GLU A 278 -28.40 -12.96 -23.39
CA GLU A 278 -29.60 -12.14 -23.63
C GLU A 278 -29.43 -11.27 -24.90
N PHE A 279 -28.22 -10.78 -25.16
CA PHE A 279 -27.88 -9.86 -26.26
C PHE A 279 -26.78 -10.40 -27.19
N PRO A 280 -26.92 -11.59 -27.79
CA PRO A 280 -25.85 -12.23 -28.56
C PRO A 280 -25.46 -11.45 -29.83
N GLU A 281 -26.35 -10.59 -30.34
CA GLU A 281 -26.02 -9.72 -31.46
C GLU A 281 -25.12 -8.55 -31.07
N LEU A 282 -25.07 -8.18 -29.79
CA LEU A 282 -24.29 -7.04 -29.27
C LEU A 282 -23.13 -7.46 -28.36
N ALA A 283 -23.18 -8.65 -27.77
CA ALA A 283 -22.20 -9.08 -26.79
C ALA A 283 -21.75 -10.53 -26.98
N GLU A 284 -20.51 -10.80 -26.57
CA GLU A 284 -19.95 -12.14 -26.44
C GLU A 284 -19.03 -12.23 -25.21
N ILE A 285 -18.76 -13.46 -24.76
CA ILE A 285 -17.81 -13.71 -23.68
C ILE A 285 -16.44 -14.01 -24.27
N VAL A 286 -15.43 -13.36 -23.73
CA VAL A 286 -14.02 -13.66 -23.96
C VAL A 286 -13.50 -14.38 -22.71
N GLU A 287 -13.05 -15.61 -22.87
CA GLU A 287 -12.40 -16.37 -21.80
C GLU A 287 -10.90 -16.11 -21.83
N LEU A 288 -10.35 -15.65 -20.71
CA LEU A 288 -8.94 -15.31 -20.61
C LEU A 288 -8.17 -16.61 -20.27
N PRO A 289 -7.01 -16.85 -20.92
CA PRO A 289 -6.46 -18.20 -21.05
C PRO A 289 -5.75 -18.75 -19.81
N ASN A 290 -5.32 -17.88 -18.88
CA ASN A 290 -4.60 -18.30 -17.69
C ASN A 290 -5.59 -18.48 -16.54
N GLN A 291 -5.80 -19.70 -16.09
CA GLN A 291 -6.63 -19.94 -14.90
C GLN A 291 -5.93 -19.39 -13.65
N THR A 292 -6.72 -18.84 -12.73
CA THR A 292 -6.23 -18.36 -11.43
C THR A 292 -5.74 -19.50 -10.55
N ASN A 293 -5.17 -19.19 -9.39
CA ASN A 293 -4.80 -20.23 -8.45
C ASN A 293 -6.03 -20.94 -7.85
N GLY A 294 -7.18 -20.27 -7.81
CA GLY A 294 -8.43 -20.69 -7.19
C GLY A 294 -8.58 -20.13 -5.77
N TYR A 295 -9.83 -19.97 -5.34
CA TYR A 295 -10.21 -19.64 -3.97
C TYR A 295 -10.07 -20.87 -3.06
N ARG A 296 -8.83 -21.35 -2.92
CA ARG A 296 -8.45 -22.58 -2.22
C ARG A 296 -7.10 -22.43 -1.53
N ARG A 297 -6.94 -23.18 -0.43
CA ARG A 297 -5.69 -23.29 0.33
C ARG A 297 -5.53 -24.70 0.87
N PRO A 298 -4.30 -25.15 1.17
CA PRO A 298 -4.12 -26.40 1.89
C PRO A 298 -4.75 -26.29 3.27
N ALA A 299 -5.28 -27.38 3.77
CA ALA A 299 -5.77 -27.44 5.15
C ALA A 299 -4.58 -27.44 6.10
N GLN A 300 -4.67 -26.67 7.18
CA GLN A 300 -3.57 -26.48 8.12
C GLN A 300 -4.00 -26.75 9.55
N ALA A 301 -3.04 -27.12 10.38
CA ALA A 301 -3.16 -27.12 11.83
C ALA A 301 -1.85 -26.62 12.45
N LEU A 302 -1.97 -25.80 13.49
CA LEU A 302 -0.84 -25.34 14.28
C LEU A 302 -0.95 -25.87 15.71
N PHE A 303 0.01 -26.68 16.13
CA PHE A 303 0.14 -27.14 17.51
C PHE A 303 0.92 -26.08 18.31
N ALA A 304 0.18 -25.09 18.83
CA ALA A 304 0.69 -23.95 19.59
C ALA A 304 -0.07 -23.75 20.93
N GLU A 305 -0.14 -22.51 21.42
CA GLU A 305 -0.79 -22.17 22.68
C GLU A 305 -2.23 -22.68 22.72
N LYS A 306 -2.68 -23.07 23.91
CA LYS A 306 -4.04 -23.54 24.13
C LYS A 306 -4.47 -23.35 25.57
N ILE A 307 -5.78 -23.40 25.79
CA ILE A 307 -6.33 -23.70 27.10
C ILE A 307 -6.90 -25.12 27.10
N VAL A 308 -6.86 -25.75 28.26
CA VAL A 308 -7.48 -27.06 28.51
C VAL A 308 -8.51 -26.87 29.61
N VAL A 309 -9.72 -27.34 29.38
CA VAL A 309 -10.78 -27.44 30.41
C VAL A 309 -10.97 -28.92 30.72
N ASP A 310 -10.83 -29.29 31.99
CA ASP A 310 -10.87 -30.68 32.42
C ASP A 310 -12.32 -31.17 32.60
N ALA A 311 -12.56 -32.45 32.34
CA ALA A 311 -13.80 -33.13 32.72
C ALA A 311 -13.99 -33.10 34.25
N PRO A 312 -15.23 -33.04 34.78
CA PRO A 312 -16.51 -33.25 34.08
C PRO A 312 -17.22 -31.97 33.61
N SER A 313 -16.52 -30.85 33.42
CA SER A 313 -17.16 -29.61 32.92
C SER A 313 -17.86 -29.85 31.58
N THR A 314 -19.01 -29.21 31.37
CA THR A 314 -19.70 -29.21 30.07
C THR A 314 -18.89 -28.49 28.97
N GLY A 315 -17.91 -27.68 29.36
CA GLY A 315 -16.94 -27.05 28.45
C GLY A 315 -15.62 -27.81 28.33
N ALA A 316 -15.52 -29.06 28.80
CA ALA A 316 -14.27 -29.81 28.77
C ALA A 316 -13.74 -30.01 27.33
N GLY A 317 -12.45 -29.76 27.11
CA GLY A 317 -11.82 -29.79 25.78
C GLY A 317 -10.52 -28.99 25.71
N GLU A 318 -9.87 -29.02 24.55
CA GLU A 318 -8.73 -28.16 24.22
C GLU A 318 -9.18 -27.06 23.24
N TYR A 319 -8.80 -25.81 23.53
CA TYR A 319 -9.15 -24.66 22.70
C TYR A 319 -7.89 -23.89 22.35
N GLU A 320 -7.74 -23.54 21.06
CA GLU A 320 -6.63 -22.70 20.62
C GLU A 320 -6.63 -21.36 21.37
N ALA A 321 -5.44 -20.92 21.73
CA ALA A 321 -5.23 -19.63 22.35
C ALA A 321 -4.09 -18.88 21.67
N VAL A 322 -4.02 -17.57 21.90
CA VAL A 322 -2.88 -16.73 21.49
C VAL A 322 -2.39 -15.97 22.71
N ALA A 323 -1.09 -16.06 23.00
CA ALA A 323 -0.49 -15.32 24.10
C ALA A 323 -0.51 -13.81 23.85
N ALA A 324 -0.66 -13.03 24.92
CA ALA A 324 -0.51 -11.59 24.84
C ALA A 324 0.93 -11.20 24.46
N GLY A 325 1.07 -10.09 23.73
CA GLY A 325 2.36 -9.47 23.43
C GLY A 325 2.95 -8.67 24.61
N PHE A 326 2.38 -8.80 25.81
CA PHE A 326 2.79 -8.09 27.01
C PHE A 326 2.72 -8.99 28.25
N GLY A 327 3.49 -8.64 29.28
CA GLY A 327 3.58 -9.40 30.51
C GLY A 327 4.30 -10.74 30.32
N GLN A 328 4.06 -11.67 31.24
CA GLN A 328 4.70 -12.98 31.21
C GLN A 328 4.06 -13.89 30.14
N ALA A 329 4.88 -14.60 29.37
CA ALA A 329 4.36 -15.64 28.48
C ALA A 329 3.90 -16.86 29.29
N PRO A 330 2.79 -17.53 28.92
CA PRO A 330 2.41 -18.78 29.56
C PRO A 330 3.50 -19.84 29.38
N ALA A 331 3.70 -20.70 30.39
CA ALA A 331 4.69 -21.76 30.32
C ALA A 331 4.21 -22.94 29.45
N ALA A 332 5.13 -23.60 28.74
CA ALA A 332 4.82 -24.75 27.88
C ALA A 332 4.16 -25.92 28.64
N ALA A 333 4.62 -26.17 29.88
CA ALA A 333 4.07 -27.20 30.76
C ALA A 333 2.59 -26.95 31.15
N GLY A 334 2.10 -25.73 30.96
CA GLY A 334 0.76 -25.31 31.34
C GLY A 334 0.67 -24.86 32.80
N ILE A 335 -0.14 -23.84 33.05
CA ILE A 335 -0.42 -23.32 34.38
C ILE A 335 -1.74 -23.90 34.85
N PRO A 336 -1.76 -24.85 35.81
CA PRO A 336 -2.99 -25.43 36.31
C PRO A 336 -3.73 -24.48 37.24
N GLY A 337 -5.06 -24.45 37.14
CA GLY A 337 -5.91 -23.65 38.01
C GLY A 337 -7.39 -23.91 37.78
N THR A 338 -8.23 -23.34 38.64
CA THR A 338 -9.68 -23.29 38.38
C THR A 338 -9.95 -22.10 37.46
N LEU A 339 -10.50 -22.32 36.27
CA LEU A 339 -11.01 -21.26 35.41
C LEU A 339 -12.30 -20.73 36.03
N ALA A 340 -12.37 -19.42 36.28
CA ALA A 340 -13.53 -18.76 36.87
C ALA A 340 -13.87 -17.49 36.09
N ARG A 341 -15.16 -17.32 35.76
CA ARG A 341 -15.65 -16.09 35.12
C ARG A 341 -15.52 -14.93 36.10
N VAL A 342 -15.03 -13.80 35.63
CA VAL A 342 -14.91 -12.59 36.46
C VAL A 342 -16.25 -11.89 36.63
N ALA A 343 -16.33 -11.09 37.70
CA ALA A 343 -17.40 -10.14 37.97
C ALA A 343 -16.74 -8.83 38.43
N ASP A 344 -17.04 -7.68 37.84
CA ASP A 344 -16.56 -6.35 38.29
C ASP A 344 -17.65 -5.48 38.94
N GLY A 345 -18.89 -5.97 38.93
CA GLY A 345 -20.02 -5.33 39.58
C GLY A 345 -20.71 -4.24 38.75
N THR A 346 -20.43 -4.15 37.44
CA THR A 346 -21.04 -3.17 36.52
C THR A 346 -22.13 -3.77 35.60
N GLY A 347 -22.56 -2.99 34.60
CA GLY A 347 -23.58 -3.36 33.62
C GLY A 347 -23.15 -4.46 32.63
N ASP A 348 -21.84 -4.58 32.34
CA ASP A 348 -21.25 -5.74 31.68
C ASP A 348 -20.25 -6.40 32.64
N PRO A 349 -20.73 -7.20 33.60
CA PRO A 349 -19.94 -7.55 34.77
C PRO A 349 -18.71 -8.40 34.46
N ALA A 350 -18.57 -8.93 33.25
CA ALA A 350 -17.48 -9.84 32.91
C ALA A 350 -16.37 -9.20 32.09
N ASP A 351 -16.45 -7.91 31.78
CA ASP A 351 -15.43 -7.26 30.97
C ASP A 351 -14.17 -6.91 31.80
N GLY A 352 -14.26 -6.85 33.13
CA GLY A 352 -13.11 -6.66 34.01
C GLY A 352 -12.47 -5.29 33.87
N CYS A 353 -13.23 -4.28 33.45
CA CYS A 353 -12.75 -2.91 33.33
C CYS A 353 -12.56 -2.24 34.70
N GLU A 354 -13.33 -2.66 35.70
CA GLU A 354 -13.19 -2.26 37.09
C GLU A 354 -12.59 -3.36 37.96
N ALA A 355 -12.36 -3.03 39.24
CA ALA A 355 -11.85 -3.98 40.22
C ALA A 355 -12.80 -5.17 40.39
N LEU A 356 -12.24 -6.39 40.30
CA LEU A 356 -13.07 -7.59 40.36
C LEU A 356 -13.67 -7.81 41.75
N VAL A 357 -14.96 -8.14 41.77
CA VAL A 357 -15.77 -8.39 42.96
C VAL A 357 -15.93 -9.90 43.17
N GLY A 358 -15.47 -10.39 44.32
CA GLY A 358 -15.69 -11.78 44.73
C GLY A 358 -14.90 -12.82 43.93
N PHE A 359 -13.86 -12.42 43.19
CA PHE A 359 -13.03 -13.33 42.42
C PHE A 359 -12.20 -14.25 43.35
N PRO A 360 -12.17 -15.57 43.11
CA PRO A 360 -11.41 -16.51 43.94
C PRO A 360 -9.89 -16.43 43.65
N ALA A 361 -9.13 -15.77 44.52
CA ALA A 361 -7.68 -15.71 44.43
C ALA A 361 -7.03 -17.10 44.26
N GLY A 362 -6.01 -17.20 43.41
CA GLY A 362 -5.40 -18.48 42.99
C GLY A 362 -6.05 -19.11 41.75
N SER A 363 -7.12 -18.52 41.21
CA SER A 363 -7.84 -19.01 40.03
C SER A 363 -7.35 -18.35 38.74
N ILE A 364 -7.69 -18.95 37.59
CA ILE A 364 -7.48 -18.39 36.26
C ILE A 364 -8.70 -17.55 35.91
N ALA A 365 -8.50 -16.25 35.66
CA ALA A 365 -9.58 -15.32 35.35
C ALA A 365 -10.05 -15.49 33.90
N VAL A 366 -11.34 -15.74 33.68
CA VAL A 366 -11.97 -15.72 32.35
C VAL A 366 -12.74 -14.42 32.18
N VAL A 367 -12.27 -13.56 31.28
CA VAL A 367 -12.71 -12.17 31.10
C VAL A 367 -13.22 -11.98 29.67
N ASP A 368 -14.32 -11.25 29.50
CA ASP A 368 -14.85 -10.90 28.18
C ASP A 368 -14.13 -9.66 27.62
N ARG A 369 -13.83 -9.66 26.32
CA ARG A 369 -13.37 -8.46 25.61
C ARG A 369 -14.48 -7.41 25.66
N GLY A 370 -14.12 -6.19 26.05
CA GLY A 370 -15.05 -5.07 26.25
C GLY A 370 -14.41 -3.75 25.85
N THR A 371 -14.79 -2.67 26.52
CA THR A 371 -14.44 -1.30 26.09
C THR A 371 -13.08 -0.81 26.58
N CYS A 372 -12.58 -1.31 27.72
CA CYS A 372 -11.26 -0.97 28.23
C CYS A 372 -10.14 -1.81 27.59
N GLY A 373 -8.91 -1.28 27.67
CA GLY A 373 -7.71 -1.95 27.16
C GLY A 373 -7.40 -3.29 27.85
N TYR A 374 -6.76 -4.21 27.12
CA TYR A 374 -6.43 -5.55 27.62
C TYR A 374 -5.55 -5.52 28.87
N THR A 375 -4.62 -4.57 28.96
CA THR A 375 -3.72 -4.42 30.10
C THR A 375 -4.47 -4.10 31.38
N VAL A 376 -5.52 -3.28 31.32
CA VAL A 376 -6.38 -2.94 32.47
C VAL A 376 -7.06 -4.20 32.99
N LYS A 377 -7.65 -5.00 32.10
CA LYS A 377 -8.31 -6.26 32.44
C LYS A 377 -7.38 -7.21 33.18
N VAL A 378 -6.16 -7.37 32.66
CA VAL A 378 -5.16 -8.27 33.24
C VAL A 378 -4.67 -7.76 34.60
N LEU A 379 -4.43 -6.45 34.75
CA LEU A 379 -4.02 -5.85 36.03
C LEU A 379 -5.11 -5.93 37.10
N ASN A 380 -6.38 -5.75 36.72
CA ASN A 380 -7.51 -5.92 37.64
C ASN A 380 -7.64 -7.37 38.12
N ALA A 381 -7.50 -8.33 37.20
CA ALA A 381 -7.48 -9.76 37.54
C ALA A 381 -6.30 -10.11 38.45
N GLN A 382 -5.11 -9.58 38.16
CA GLN A 382 -3.92 -9.74 39.00
C GLN A 382 -4.13 -9.17 40.41
N ALA A 383 -4.69 -7.97 40.52
CA ALA A 383 -4.99 -7.33 41.81
C ALA A 383 -6.00 -8.16 42.63
N ALA A 384 -6.90 -8.88 41.96
CA ALA A 384 -7.83 -9.82 42.59
C ALA A 384 -7.20 -11.20 42.91
N GLY A 385 -5.91 -11.39 42.62
CA GLY A 385 -5.16 -12.61 42.91
C GLY A 385 -5.26 -13.70 41.85
N ALA A 386 -5.61 -13.37 40.60
CA ALA A 386 -5.56 -14.32 39.50
C ALA A 386 -4.12 -14.80 39.23
N ILE A 387 -3.96 -16.05 38.79
CA ILE A 387 -2.65 -16.63 38.43
C ILE A 387 -2.40 -16.66 36.93
N ALA A 388 -3.45 -16.48 36.12
CA ALA A 388 -3.40 -16.28 34.68
C ALA A 388 -4.74 -15.67 34.23
N VAL A 389 -4.78 -15.13 33.01
CA VAL A 389 -5.99 -14.54 32.42
C VAL A 389 -6.28 -15.15 31.05
N VAL A 390 -7.52 -15.53 30.82
CA VAL A 390 -8.07 -15.92 29.52
C VAL A 390 -9.07 -14.86 29.09
N VAL A 391 -8.73 -14.10 28.06
CA VAL A 391 -9.65 -13.13 27.45
C VAL A 391 -10.44 -13.81 26.34
N VAL A 392 -11.76 -13.70 26.39
CA VAL A 392 -12.66 -14.19 25.35
C VAL A 392 -12.90 -13.08 24.34
N ASN A 393 -12.56 -13.30 23.07
CA ASN A 393 -12.84 -12.33 22.02
C ASN A 393 -14.36 -12.13 21.86
N ASN A 394 -14.76 -10.93 21.45
CA ASN A 394 -16.16 -10.59 21.17
C ASN A 394 -16.42 -10.37 19.67
N VAL A 395 -15.40 -10.61 18.84
CA VAL A 395 -15.48 -10.63 17.37
C VAL A 395 -15.32 -12.08 16.92
N PRO A 396 -16.18 -12.57 15.99
CA PRO A 396 -16.02 -13.89 15.39
C PRO A 396 -14.66 -14.08 14.71
N GLY A 397 -14.22 -15.33 14.64
CA GLY A 397 -12.95 -15.71 14.00
C GLY A 397 -11.79 -15.88 14.99
N ASP A 398 -10.58 -15.99 14.44
CA ASP A 398 -9.40 -16.39 15.19
C ASP A 398 -9.08 -15.47 16.39
N PRO A 399 -8.54 -16.04 17.49
CA PRO A 399 -7.95 -15.23 18.55
C PRO A 399 -6.79 -14.39 18.01
N VAL A 400 -6.68 -13.15 18.49
CA VAL A 400 -5.62 -12.21 18.09
C VAL A 400 -4.61 -12.01 19.22
N THR A 401 -3.39 -11.61 18.87
CA THR A 401 -2.39 -11.19 19.87
C THR A 401 -2.86 -9.91 20.55
N MET A 402 -3.08 -9.97 21.87
CA MET A 402 -3.40 -8.79 22.66
C MET A 402 -2.16 -7.90 22.83
N THR A 403 -2.24 -6.63 22.43
CA THR A 403 -1.14 -5.65 22.52
C THR A 403 -1.39 -4.63 23.63
N GLY A 404 -0.31 -3.98 24.09
CA GLY A 404 -0.35 -2.93 25.11
C GLY A 404 0.90 -2.92 25.99
N THR A 405 1.03 -1.93 26.86
CA THR A 405 2.16 -1.80 27.79
C THR A 405 1.66 -1.93 29.23
N ALA A 406 2.14 -2.95 29.94
CA ALA A 406 1.80 -3.18 31.35
C ALA A 406 3.02 -3.70 32.12
N PRO A 407 3.94 -2.81 32.52
CA PRO A 407 5.18 -3.21 33.21
C PRO A 407 4.91 -3.88 34.57
N ALA A 408 3.77 -3.56 35.19
CA ALA A 408 3.33 -4.15 36.45
C ALA A 408 2.67 -5.54 36.31
N ASN A 409 2.48 -6.04 35.07
CA ASN A 409 1.89 -7.36 34.86
C ASN A 409 2.93 -8.47 35.12
N THR A 410 2.63 -9.34 36.07
CA THR A 410 3.43 -10.49 36.48
C THR A 410 2.74 -11.82 36.22
N ILE A 411 1.54 -11.82 35.63
CA ILE A 411 0.79 -13.04 35.30
C ILE A 411 0.62 -13.21 33.79
N PRO A 412 0.59 -14.45 33.30
CA PRO A 412 0.39 -14.70 31.89
C PRO A 412 -1.06 -14.50 31.47
N SER A 413 -1.22 -14.06 30.22
CA SER A 413 -2.53 -13.87 29.62
C SER A 413 -2.60 -14.40 28.19
N VAL A 414 -3.75 -14.96 27.83
CA VAL A 414 -4.03 -15.49 26.50
C VAL A 414 -5.41 -15.03 26.03
N MET A 415 -5.64 -15.02 24.72
CA MET A 415 -6.95 -14.85 24.11
C MET A 415 -7.44 -16.15 23.50
N ILE A 416 -8.74 -16.44 23.64
CA ILE A 416 -9.46 -17.47 22.87
C ILE A 416 -10.53 -16.83 21.99
N SER A 417 -10.98 -17.54 20.95
CA SER A 417 -12.03 -17.05 20.05
C SER A 417 -13.37 -16.86 20.75
N MET A 418 -14.27 -16.11 20.11
CA MET A 418 -15.64 -15.93 20.60
C MET A 418 -16.39 -17.27 20.69
N GLU A 419 -16.21 -18.14 19.71
CA GLU A 419 -16.83 -19.46 19.60
C GLU A 419 -16.31 -20.40 20.69
N ALA A 420 -15.00 -20.43 20.93
CA ALA A 420 -14.42 -21.16 22.04
C ALA A 420 -14.96 -20.65 23.38
N GLY A 421 -15.06 -19.33 23.53
CA GLY A 421 -15.67 -18.71 24.71
C GLY A 421 -17.14 -19.08 24.93
N ALA A 422 -17.92 -19.22 23.87
CA ALA A 422 -19.32 -19.63 23.95
C ALA A 422 -19.49 -21.07 24.50
N VAL A 423 -18.51 -21.94 24.27
CA VAL A 423 -18.48 -23.31 24.81
C VAL A 423 -17.91 -23.35 26.23
N VAL A 424 -16.81 -22.62 26.47
CA VAL A 424 -16.09 -22.64 27.75
C VAL A 424 -16.88 -21.96 28.87
N LYS A 425 -17.43 -20.75 28.63
CA LYS A 425 -18.05 -19.92 29.67
C LYS A 425 -19.21 -20.59 30.42
N PRO A 426 -20.16 -21.30 29.77
CA PRO A 426 -21.26 -21.98 30.46
C PRO A 426 -20.82 -23.11 31.40
N GLY A 427 -19.61 -23.67 31.20
CA GLY A 427 -19.07 -24.76 31.99
C GLY A 427 -18.23 -24.33 33.21
N LEU A 428 -18.12 -23.03 33.48
CA LEU A 428 -17.29 -22.48 34.56
C LEU A 428 -18.07 -22.35 35.89
N PRO A 429 -17.39 -22.50 37.06
CA PRO A 429 -15.97 -22.74 37.22
C PRO A 429 -15.56 -24.19 36.92
N ALA A 430 -14.36 -24.37 36.36
CA ALA A 430 -13.84 -25.69 35.99
C ALA A 430 -12.33 -25.79 36.23
N ALA A 431 -11.83 -26.98 36.58
CA ALA A 431 -10.39 -27.21 36.58
C ALA A 431 -9.85 -27.17 35.14
N GLY A 432 -8.63 -26.69 34.97
CA GLY A 432 -8.00 -26.63 33.65
C GLY A 432 -6.58 -26.06 33.68
N ARG A 433 -6.04 -25.76 32.50
CA ARG A 433 -4.67 -25.28 32.30
C ARG A 433 -4.59 -24.25 31.19
N VAL A 434 -3.67 -23.29 31.31
CA VAL A 434 -3.24 -22.39 30.22
C VAL A 434 -1.85 -22.79 29.76
N HIS A 435 -1.72 -23.30 28.54
CA HIS A 435 -0.45 -23.72 27.94
C HIS A 435 0.14 -22.63 27.05
N GLY A 436 1.41 -22.35 27.26
CA GLY A 436 2.23 -21.62 26.30
C GLY A 436 2.76 -22.54 25.21
N ALA A 437 3.25 -21.95 24.13
CA ALA A 437 4.03 -22.64 23.14
C ALA A 437 5.10 -21.68 22.61
N PRO A 438 6.25 -21.57 23.32
CA PRO A 438 7.41 -20.89 22.77
C PRO A 438 7.70 -21.40 21.36
N ASN A 439 8.31 -20.55 20.53
CA ASN A 439 8.47 -20.83 19.10
C ASN A 439 9.16 -22.17 18.83
N GLU A 440 10.08 -22.60 19.69
CA GLU A 440 10.79 -23.88 19.64
C GLU A 440 9.94 -25.11 19.98
N ASN A 441 8.74 -24.96 20.54
CA ASN A 441 7.82 -26.04 20.90
C ASN A 441 6.70 -26.26 19.85
N ARG A 442 6.59 -25.37 18.86
CA ARG A 442 5.47 -25.39 17.90
C ARG A 442 5.71 -26.33 16.73
N VAL A 443 4.66 -27.04 16.32
CA VAL A 443 4.63 -27.88 15.12
C VAL A 443 3.50 -27.39 14.22
N GLY A 444 3.84 -27.00 13.00
CA GLY A 444 2.87 -26.74 11.92
C GLY A 444 2.70 -27.96 11.05
N VAL A 445 1.48 -28.18 10.55
CA VAL A 445 1.15 -29.26 9.63
C VAL A 445 0.24 -28.71 8.53
N ASP A 446 0.65 -28.90 7.27
CA ASP A 446 -0.15 -28.63 6.08
C ASP A 446 -0.60 -29.95 5.46
N SER A 447 -1.80 -30.01 4.89
CA SER A 447 -2.19 -31.08 3.96
C SER A 447 -1.45 -30.92 2.62
N LEU A 448 -1.28 -32.03 1.90
CA LEU A 448 -0.82 -31.99 0.51
C LEU A 448 -1.96 -31.75 -0.48
N ALA A 449 -3.18 -32.19 -0.14
CA ALA A 449 -4.39 -31.87 -0.87
C ALA A 449 -4.93 -30.49 -0.48
N TRP A 450 -5.68 -29.84 -1.37
CA TRP A 450 -6.47 -28.65 -1.02
C TRP A 450 -7.54 -29.00 0.01
N GLY A 451 -7.98 -28.04 0.83
CA GLY A 451 -8.94 -28.30 1.90
C GLY A 451 -10.23 -28.98 1.41
N HIS A 452 -10.83 -28.45 0.35
CA HIS A 452 -12.03 -29.02 -0.27
C HIS A 452 -11.81 -30.34 -1.01
N GLU A 453 -10.56 -30.70 -1.32
CA GLU A 453 -10.18 -31.93 -2.01
C GLU A 453 -9.76 -33.05 -1.02
N GLY A 454 -10.25 -32.98 0.22
CA GLY A 454 -9.98 -33.96 1.28
C GLY A 454 -8.89 -33.54 2.27
N GLY A 455 -8.24 -32.38 2.09
CA GLY A 455 -7.32 -31.84 3.08
C GLY A 455 -8.00 -31.59 4.44
N ASN A 456 -9.25 -31.11 4.41
CA ASN A 456 -10.07 -30.89 5.61
C ASN A 456 -10.50 -32.21 6.30
N ASP A 457 -10.34 -33.37 5.66
CA ASP A 457 -10.66 -34.67 6.28
C ASP A 457 -9.52 -35.24 7.13
N ILE A 458 -8.32 -34.68 6.98
CA ILE A 458 -7.13 -35.13 7.71
C ILE A 458 -7.21 -34.69 9.17
N THR A 459 -6.83 -35.62 10.05
CA THR A 459 -6.68 -35.33 11.49
C THR A 459 -5.28 -35.69 11.97
N VAL A 460 -4.76 -34.90 12.90
CA VAL A 460 -3.44 -35.12 13.53
C VAL A 460 -3.58 -35.07 15.05
N GLU A 461 -3.06 -36.10 15.74
CA GLU A 461 -2.96 -36.15 17.21
C GLU A 461 -1.49 -36.22 17.65
N LEU A 462 -1.11 -35.44 18.67
CA LEU A 462 0.17 -35.57 19.36
C LEU A 462 -0.06 -36.25 20.71
N ALA A 463 0.01 -37.58 20.74
CA ALA A 463 -0.39 -38.40 21.87
C ALA A 463 0.71 -38.57 22.92
N ASP A 464 0.35 -38.40 24.20
CA ASP A 464 1.12 -38.98 25.30
C ASP A 464 0.84 -40.49 25.37
N PRO A 465 1.84 -41.37 25.25
CA PRO A 465 1.65 -42.81 25.32
C PRO A 465 1.23 -43.32 26.70
N GLY A 466 1.36 -42.51 27.77
CA GLY A 466 0.96 -42.86 29.13
C GLY A 466 1.82 -43.96 29.78
N ALA A 467 2.96 -44.29 29.18
CA ALA A 467 3.90 -45.30 29.64
C ALA A 467 5.34 -44.77 29.60
N ALA A 468 6.17 -45.18 30.57
CA ALA A 468 7.59 -44.80 30.62
C ALA A 468 8.43 -45.48 29.52
N ASN A 469 9.48 -44.80 29.08
CA ASN A 469 10.42 -45.26 28.05
C ASN A 469 9.75 -45.61 26.71
N SER A 470 8.68 -44.89 26.35
CA SER A 470 8.01 -45.08 25.06
C SER A 470 8.82 -44.40 23.95
N PRO A 471 9.02 -45.03 22.78
CA PRO A 471 9.68 -44.41 21.64
C PRO A 471 8.73 -43.50 20.85
N LEU A 472 9.29 -42.49 20.17
CA LEU A 472 8.57 -41.69 19.19
C LEU A 472 8.15 -42.57 18.01
N SER A 473 6.88 -42.55 17.62
CA SER A 473 6.38 -43.27 16.43
C SER A 473 5.21 -42.55 15.78
N VAL A 474 5.02 -42.78 14.48
CA VAL A 474 3.91 -42.26 13.68
C VAL A 474 3.06 -43.45 13.22
N GLY A 475 1.74 -43.32 13.33
CA GLY A 475 0.79 -44.27 12.78
C GLY A 475 -0.27 -43.55 11.96
N VAL A 476 -0.68 -44.15 10.85
CA VAL A 476 -1.70 -43.60 9.95
C VAL A 476 -2.80 -44.63 9.72
N THR A 477 -4.06 -44.23 9.86
CA THR A 477 -5.24 -45.06 9.58
C THR A 477 -6.26 -44.25 8.78
N GLY A 478 -6.35 -44.50 7.47
CA GLY A 478 -7.07 -43.59 6.57
C GLY A 478 -6.45 -42.18 6.65
N ASP A 479 -7.28 -41.17 6.91
CA ASP A 479 -6.86 -39.77 7.03
C ASP A 479 -6.48 -39.35 8.46
N ALA A 480 -6.44 -40.32 9.40
CA ALA A 480 -6.05 -40.07 10.78
C ALA A 480 -4.56 -40.36 11.00
N VAL A 481 -3.79 -39.32 11.29
CA VAL A 481 -2.38 -39.36 11.65
C VAL A 481 -2.24 -39.24 13.17
N ARG A 482 -1.53 -40.18 13.78
CA ARG A 482 -1.29 -40.20 15.22
C ARG A 482 0.21 -40.29 15.51
N VAL A 483 0.75 -39.29 16.19
CA VAL A 483 2.14 -39.26 16.66
C VAL A 483 2.16 -39.67 18.12
N GLN A 484 2.72 -40.83 18.44
CA GLN A 484 3.01 -41.23 19.81
C GLN A 484 4.33 -40.58 20.24
N LEU A 485 4.27 -39.64 21.19
CA LEU A 485 5.45 -38.91 21.65
C LEU A 485 6.36 -39.81 22.50
N ALA A 486 7.68 -39.58 22.43
CA ALA A 486 8.64 -40.30 23.25
C ALA A 486 8.53 -39.88 24.72
N THR A 487 8.77 -40.81 25.64
CA THR A 487 8.83 -40.54 27.08
C THR A 487 10.10 -41.08 27.72
N ASN A 488 10.57 -40.40 28.77
CA ASN A 488 11.70 -40.85 29.56
C ASN A 488 11.31 -41.96 30.57
N ALA A 489 12.25 -42.33 31.44
CA ALA A 489 12.05 -43.34 32.47
C ALA A 489 10.99 -42.98 33.53
N THR A 490 10.63 -41.71 33.68
CA THR A 490 9.56 -41.26 34.58
C THR A 490 8.22 -41.12 33.87
N GLY A 491 8.14 -41.41 32.57
CA GLY A 491 6.94 -41.22 31.75
C GLY A 491 6.72 -39.78 31.28
N ALA A 492 7.67 -38.87 31.49
CA ALA A 492 7.55 -37.51 31.00
C ALA A 492 7.90 -37.45 29.51
N VAL A 493 7.11 -36.71 28.73
CA VAL A 493 7.33 -36.50 27.29
C VAL A 493 8.68 -35.81 27.03
N THR A 494 9.41 -36.29 26.03
CA THR A 494 10.73 -35.78 25.64
C THR A 494 10.87 -35.44 24.16
N SER A 495 9.87 -35.74 23.33
CA SER A 495 9.91 -35.42 21.90
C SER A 495 9.95 -33.92 21.64
N THR A 496 10.96 -33.47 20.91
CA THR A 496 11.05 -32.06 20.48
C THR A 496 10.22 -31.80 19.23
N ALA A 497 9.89 -30.53 18.96
CA ALA A 497 9.18 -30.15 17.74
C ALA A 497 9.91 -30.61 16.47
N ALA A 498 11.24 -30.47 16.43
CA ALA A 498 12.07 -30.93 15.33
C ALA A 498 11.99 -32.46 15.13
N GLN A 499 12.00 -33.23 16.23
CA GLN A 499 11.88 -34.69 16.15
C GLN A 499 10.49 -35.11 15.65
N VAL A 500 9.43 -34.45 16.09
CA VAL A 500 8.06 -34.70 15.62
C VAL A 500 7.92 -34.38 14.14
N VAL A 501 8.39 -33.21 13.71
CA VAL A 501 8.40 -32.80 12.29
C VAL A 501 9.17 -33.79 11.44
N ALA A 502 10.38 -34.19 11.86
CA ALA A 502 11.18 -35.17 11.14
C ALA A 502 10.48 -36.54 11.05
N ALA A 503 9.84 -37.00 12.13
CA ALA A 503 9.13 -38.26 12.14
C ALA A 503 7.91 -38.26 11.20
N LEU A 504 7.11 -37.18 11.21
CA LEU A 504 5.96 -37.02 10.30
C LEU A 504 6.40 -37.01 8.84
N ASN A 505 7.45 -36.27 8.50
CA ASN A 505 7.94 -36.15 7.13
C ASN A 505 8.70 -37.39 6.63
N ALA A 506 9.22 -38.23 7.54
CA ALA A 506 9.93 -39.45 7.18
C ALA A 506 9.02 -40.69 7.07
N ASP A 507 7.84 -40.67 7.70
CA ASP A 507 6.87 -41.76 7.59
C ASP A 507 6.18 -41.73 6.20
N PRO A 508 6.25 -42.80 5.39
CA PRO A 508 5.70 -42.79 4.03
C PRO A 508 4.19 -42.61 3.95
N ALA A 509 3.43 -43.06 4.96
CA ALA A 509 1.98 -42.92 4.96
C ALA A 509 1.57 -41.51 5.40
N ALA A 510 2.26 -40.93 6.39
CA ALA A 510 1.98 -39.57 6.83
C ALA A 510 2.43 -38.54 5.79
N SER A 511 3.64 -38.67 5.24
CA SER A 511 4.16 -37.77 4.21
C SER A 511 3.43 -37.85 2.86
N ALA A 512 2.56 -38.84 2.66
CA ALA A 512 1.62 -38.88 1.54
C ALA A 512 0.36 -38.01 1.76
N LEU A 513 0.06 -37.64 3.01
CA LEU A 513 -1.11 -36.85 3.40
C LEU A 513 -0.73 -35.42 3.79
N VAL A 514 0.36 -35.28 4.55
CA VAL A 514 0.74 -34.02 5.20
C VAL A 514 2.22 -33.70 5.06
N ARG A 515 2.53 -32.42 5.21
CA ARG A 515 3.88 -31.90 5.39
C ARG A 515 3.96 -31.15 6.71
N ALA A 516 4.89 -31.55 7.58
CA ALA A 516 5.13 -30.90 8.86
C ALA A 516 6.31 -29.92 8.79
N TYR A 517 6.29 -28.88 9.61
CA TYR A 517 7.36 -27.87 9.69
C TYR A 517 7.47 -27.25 11.09
N THR A 518 8.64 -26.71 11.41
CA THR A 518 8.87 -25.94 12.63
C THR A 518 8.47 -24.48 12.42
N TRP A 519 8.09 -23.79 13.49
CA TRP A 519 7.61 -22.42 13.42
C TRP A 519 8.68 -21.42 12.98
N ARG A 520 8.45 -20.70 11.87
CA ARG A 520 9.17 -19.49 11.43
C ARG A 520 10.71 -19.53 11.61
N GLY A 521 11.35 -20.59 11.11
CA GLY A 521 12.80 -20.74 11.12
C GLY A 521 13.37 -21.22 12.46
N SER A 522 12.50 -21.47 13.44
CA SER A 522 12.89 -22.08 14.71
C SER A 522 13.55 -23.45 14.47
N PRO A 523 14.67 -23.75 15.16
CA PRO A 523 15.27 -25.07 15.13
C PRO A 523 14.39 -26.18 15.72
N GLY A 524 13.32 -25.83 16.46
CA GLY A 524 12.38 -26.80 17.02
C GLY A 524 12.93 -27.64 18.19
N GLY A 525 13.84 -27.07 18.99
CA GLY A 525 14.49 -27.78 20.11
C GLY A 525 13.59 -27.99 21.34
N GLY A 526 12.44 -27.32 21.42
CA GLY A 526 11.52 -27.40 22.56
C GLY A 526 10.68 -28.68 22.54
N VAL A 527 10.42 -29.24 23.73
CA VAL A 527 9.55 -30.41 23.91
C VAL A 527 8.10 -30.04 23.61
N VAL A 528 7.45 -30.76 22.70
CA VAL A 528 6.04 -30.48 22.36
C VAL A 528 5.12 -30.90 23.50
N ALA A 529 4.05 -30.14 23.73
CA ALA A 529 2.98 -30.58 24.61
C ALA A 529 2.10 -31.61 23.88
N PRO A 530 1.64 -32.68 24.56
CA PRO A 530 0.59 -33.54 24.03
C PRO A 530 -0.62 -32.71 23.61
N ALA A 531 -1.28 -33.09 22.52
CA ALA A 531 -2.45 -32.41 21.99
C ALA A 531 -3.47 -33.43 21.49
N GLN A 532 -4.74 -33.16 21.78
CA GLN A 532 -5.84 -33.97 21.28
C GLN A 532 -5.89 -33.95 19.75
N THR A 533 -6.62 -34.90 19.17
CA THR A 533 -6.84 -34.98 17.73
C THR A 533 -7.39 -33.65 17.20
N ARG A 534 -6.65 -33.03 16.28
CA ARG A 534 -7.05 -31.81 15.57
C ARG A 534 -7.36 -32.14 14.13
N ARG A 535 -8.50 -31.66 13.65
CA ARG A 535 -8.81 -31.66 12.22
C ARG A 535 -8.06 -30.51 11.55
N LEU A 536 -7.44 -30.76 10.41
CA LEU A 536 -6.86 -29.70 9.59
C LEU A 536 -8.00 -28.90 8.96
N THR A 537 -7.76 -27.61 8.73
CA THR A 537 -8.75 -26.69 8.15
C THR A 537 -8.07 -25.72 7.19
N ASP A 538 -8.65 -25.51 6.02
CA ASP A 538 -8.26 -24.44 5.10
C ASP A 538 -8.76 -23.06 5.56
N ASN A 539 -9.62 -23.03 6.59
CA ASN A 539 -10.21 -21.83 7.19
C ASN A 539 -10.90 -20.94 6.16
N LEU A 540 -11.63 -21.57 5.23
CA LEU A 540 -12.45 -20.87 4.26
C LEU A 540 -13.94 -21.11 4.50
N SER A 541 -14.74 -20.06 4.42
CA SER A 541 -16.11 -20.04 4.99
C SER A 541 -17.22 -19.87 3.95
N ALA A 542 -16.88 -19.56 2.69
CA ALA A 542 -17.89 -19.39 1.65
C ALA A 542 -18.79 -20.63 1.48
N PRO A 543 -20.06 -20.44 1.09
CA PRO A 543 -20.99 -21.53 0.86
C PRO A 543 -20.56 -22.44 -0.30
N GLU A 544 -21.10 -23.66 -0.34
CA GLU A 544 -20.79 -24.67 -1.38
C GLU A 544 -21.06 -24.19 -2.81
N SER A 545 -21.95 -23.20 -2.99
CA SER A 545 -22.22 -22.58 -4.30
C SER A 545 -21.04 -21.78 -4.85
N VAL A 546 -20.09 -21.36 -4.00
CA VAL A 546 -18.88 -20.65 -4.41
C VAL A 546 -17.79 -21.69 -4.68
N SER A 547 -17.39 -21.80 -5.94
CA SER A 547 -16.36 -22.76 -6.36
C SER A 547 -15.01 -22.45 -5.71
N ARG A 548 -14.29 -23.52 -5.34
CA ARG A 548 -12.92 -23.47 -4.83
C ARG A 548 -11.88 -23.71 -5.93
N ASP A 549 -12.33 -24.15 -7.10
CA ASP A 549 -11.47 -24.50 -8.21
C ASP A 549 -10.87 -23.25 -8.88
N PRO A 550 -9.77 -23.39 -9.65
CA PRO A 550 -9.24 -22.32 -10.47
C PRO A 550 -10.31 -21.60 -11.29
N PHE A 551 -10.31 -20.27 -11.22
CA PHE A 551 -11.22 -19.45 -11.98
C PHE A 551 -10.68 -19.18 -13.38
N THR A 552 -11.54 -19.32 -14.38
CA THR A 552 -11.29 -18.72 -15.70
C THR A 552 -11.84 -17.30 -15.66
N VAL A 553 -10.96 -16.30 -15.65
CA VAL A 553 -11.36 -14.89 -15.74
C VAL A 553 -12.04 -14.66 -17.08
N LYS A 554 -13.11 -13.85 -17.09
CA LYS A 554 -13.91 -13.57 -18.29
C LYS A 554 -14.11 -12.07 -18.48
N ALA A 555 -14.07 -11.65 -19.74
CA ALA A 555 -14.54 -10.34 -20.16
C ALA A 555 -15.84 -10.50 -20.94
N ILE A 556 -16.72 -9.50 -20.85
CA ILE A 556 -17.78 -9.31 -21.85
C ILE A 556 -17.29 -8.31 -22.90
N ARG A 557 -17.37 -8.71 -24.16
CA ARG A 557 -17.03 -7.87 -25.31
C ARG A 557 -18.33 -7.37 -25.97
N ILE A 558 -18.52 -6.06 -26.01
CA ILE A 558 -19.74 -5.38 -26.45
C ILE A 558 -19.43 -4.51 -27.67
N GLY A 559 -20.22 -4.66 -28.73
CA GLY A 559 -20.12 -3.88 -29.96
C GLY A 559 -20.96 -4.49 -31.07
N THR A 560 -21.39 -3.69 -32.06
CA THR A 560 -22.04 -4.25 -33.26
C THR A 560 -21.03 -4.95 -34.18
N ASP A 561 -19.81 -4.43 -34.24
CA ASP A 561 -18.73 -4.91 -35.09
C ASP A 561 -17.53 -5.29 -34.21
N ARG A 562 -17.44 -6.57 -33.85
CA ARG A 562 -16.45 -7.16 -32.94
C ARG A 562 -15.31 -7.85 -33.71
N ASP A 563 -14.82 -7.19 -34.76
CA ASP A 563 -13.75 -7.71 -35.65
C ASP A 563 -12.41 -6.96 -35.49
N GLY A 564 -12.34 -6.03 -34.53
CA GLY A 564 -11.18 -5.19 -34.28
C GLY A 564 -11.09 -3.95 -35.17
N SER A 565 -12.10 -3.67 -36.01
CA SER A 565 -12.12 -2.48 -36.87
C SER A 565 -12.46 -1.18 -36.14
N GLN A 566 -13.17 -1.27 -35.01
CA GLN A 566 -13.51 -0.13 -34.17
C GLN A 566 -12.44 0.12 -33.10
N THR A 567 -12.34 1.37 -32.65
CA THR A 567 -11.49 1.72 -31.49
C THR A 567 -11.91 0.90 -30.29
N GLY A 568 -10.95 0.17 -29.72
CA GLY A 568 -11.16 -0.69 -28.59
C GLY A 568 -11.00 0.05 -27.26
N VAL A 569 -11.82 -0.32 -26.27
CA VAL A 569 -11.76 0.21 -24.90
C VAL A 569 -11.76 -0.95 -23.91
N LEU A 570 -10.79 -0.99 -23.00
CA LEU A 570 -10.72 -1.96 -21.92
C LEU A 570 -11.09 -1.31 -20.58
N LEU A 571 -12.20 -1.76 -19.98
CA LEU A 571 -12.62 -1.33 -18.66
C LEU A 571 -12.53 -2.52 -17.72
N TYR A 572 -11.81 -2.40 -16.61
CA TYR A 572 -11.53 -3.53 -15.74
C TYR A 572 -11.53 -3.13 -14.28
N SER A 573 -11.99 -4.06 -13.45
CA SER A 573 -12.29 -3.85 -12.04
C SER A 573 -11.68 -4.93 -11.16
N GLN A 574 -11.53 -4.60 -9.88
CA GLN A 574 -11.20 -5.53 -8.82
C GLN A 574 -9.87 -6.29 -9.02
N GLU A 575 -8.82 -5.60 -9.47
CA GLU A 575 -7.44 -6.11 -9.30
C GLU A 575 -7.14 -6.28 -7.79
N HIS A 576 -7.66 -5.37 -6.96
CA HIS A 576 -7.67 -5.53 -5.51
C HIS A 576 -9.03 -6.05 -5.02
N ALA A 577 -8.98 -7.09 -4.19
CA ALA A 577 -10.16 -7.83 -3.77
C ALA A 577 -11.14 -7.03 -2.89
N ARG A 578 -10.64 -6.26 -1.92
CA ARG A 578 -11.44 -5.49 -0.95
C ARG A 578 -12.23 -4.32 -1.53
N GLU A 579 -12.06 -4.00 -2.81
CA GLU A 579 -12.62 -2.82 -3.46
C GLU A 579 -13.99 -3.15 -4.08
N TRP A 580 -14.99 -3.41 -3.22
CA TRP A 580 -16.24 -4.09 -3.58
C TRP A 580 -17.18 -3.30 -4.49
N VAL A 581 -16.99 -1.98 -4.63
CA VAL A 581 -17.79 -1.13 -5.53
C VAL A 581 -17.38 -1.32 -7.00
N THR A 582 -16.10 -1.60 -7.25
CA THR A 582 -15.53 -1.67 -8.61
C THR A 582 -16.22 -2.70 -9.53
N PRO A 583 -16.59 -3.94 -9.09
CA PRO A 583 -17.35 -4.86 -9.95
C PRO A 583 -18.78 -4.36 -10.23
N LEU A 584 -19.38 -3.55 -9.33
CA LEU A 584 -20.72 -2.99 -9.55
C LEU A 584 -20.69 -1.95 -10.68
N VAL A 585 -19.65 -1.11 -10.75
CA VAL A 585 -19.42 -0.17 -11.87
C VAL A 585 -19.36 -0.91 -13.20
N ALA A 586 -18.66 -2.05 -13.22
CA ALA A 586 -18.51 -2.85 -14.42
C ALA A 586 -19.83 -3.44 -14.92
N ILE A 587 -20.58 -4.05 -14.00
CA ILE A 587 -21.87 -4.67 -14.31
C ILE A 587 -22.89 -3.62 -14.70
N GLU A 588 -23.02 -2.54 -13.94
CA GLU A 588 -23.94 -1.44 -14.22
C GLU A 588 -23.64 -0.82 -15.59
N THR A 589 -22.37 -0.62 -15.95
CA THR A 589 -21.99 -0.12 -17.28
C THR A 589 -22.39 -1.09 -18.40
N ALA A 590 -22.10 -2.39 -18.25
CA ALA A 590 -22.48 -3.40 -19.23
C ALA A 590 -24.00 -3.47 -19.44
N GLU A 591 -24.75 -3.43 -18.33
CA GLU A 591 -26.22 -3.38 -18.33
C GLU A 591 -26.75 -2.13 -19.05
N ARG A 592 -26.20 -0.95 -18.73
CA ARG A 592 -26.58 0.32 -19.37
C ARG A 592 -26.34 0.28 -20.87
N LEU A 593 -25.20 -0.25 -21.33
CA LEU A 593 -24.88 -0.36 -22.75
C LEU A 593 -25.87 -1.26 -23.49
N LEU A 594 -26.18 -2.43 -22.93
CA LEU A 594 -26.99 -3.44 -23.61
C LEU A 594 -28.48 -3.13 -23.55
N ARG A 595 -29.02 -2.84 -22.35
CA ARG A 595 -30.46 -2.62 -22.16
C ARG A 595 -30.95 -1.32 -22.80
N ASN A 596 -30.10 -0.32 -22.93
CA ASN A 596 -30.47 0.95 -23.55
C ASN A 596 -30.14 1.04 -25.05
N TYR A 597 -29.45 0.06 -25.66
CA TYR A 597 -29.03 0.12 -27.07
C TYR A 597 -30.16 0.43 -28.05
N ARG A 598 -31.34 -0.18 -27.85
CA ARG A 598 -32.48 -0.01 -28.77
C ARG A 598 -33.24 1.29 -28.53
N SER A 599 -33.33 1.74 -27.28
CA SER A 599 -34.15 2.88 -26.86
C SER A 599 -33.39 4.21 -26.89
N ASN A 600 -32.09 4.20 -26.64
CA ASN A 600 -31.30 5.41 -26.43
C ASN A 600 -30.32 5.66 -27.60
N PRO A 601 -30.39 6.82 -28.29
CA PRO A 601 -29.54 7.13 -29.44
C PRO A 601 -28.06 7.32 -29.07
N PHE A 602 -27.77 7.81 -27.88
CA PHE A 602 -26.41 8.02 -27.38
C PHE A 602 -25.71 6.66 -27.15
N ILE A 603 -26.31 5.77 -26.37
CA ILE A 603 -25.78 4.41 -26.14
C ILE A 603 -25.63 3.64 -27.46
N ARG A 604 -26.60 3.78 -28.37
CA ARG A 604 -26.52 3.16 -29.69
C ARG A 604 -25.32 3.65 -30.52
N GLN A 605 -24.88 4.90 -30.36
CA GLN A 605 -23.68 5.41 -31.04
C GLN A 605 -22.43 4.77 -30.45
N LEU A 606 -22.30 4.75 -29.11
CA LEU A 606 -21.14 4.13 -28.45
C LEU A 606 -20.96 2.67 -28.89
N VAL A 607 -22.01 1.85 -28.76
CA VAL A 607 -21.96 0.41 -29.12
C VAL A 607 -21.73 0.16 -30.62
N ARG A 608 -21.99 1.14 -31.49
CA ARG A 608 -21.75 1.01 -32.94
C ARG A 608 -20.33 1.42 -33.35
N ASN A 609 -19.74 2.36 -32.63
CA ASN A 609 -18.48 2.99 -33.02
C ASN A 609 -17.28 2.46 -32.20
N LEU A 610 -17.51 1.55 -31.26
CA LEU A 610 -16.50 1.05 -30.33
C LEU A 610 -16.54 -0.46 -30.22
N ASP A 611 -15.40 -1.01 -29.80
CA ASP A 611 -15.22 -2.41 -29.40
C ASP A 611 -14.87 -2.46 -27.90
N ILE A 612 -15.86 -2.76 -27.06
CA ILE A 612 -15.80 -2.51 -25.62
C ILE A 612 -15.55 -3.81 -24.87
N PHE A 613 -14.48 -3.91 -24.10
CA PHE A 613 -14.16 -5.04 -23.25
C PHE A 613 -14.35 -4.66 -21.79
N ILE A 614 -15.17 -5.43 -21.06
CA ILE A 614 -15.40 -5.21 -19.63
C ILE A 614 -15.01 -6.46 -18.84
N VAL A 615 -14.04 -6.32 -17.93
CA VAL A 615 -13.65 -7.37 -16.97
C VAL A 615 -14.18 -6.98 -15.58
N PRO A 616 -15.27 -7.59 -15.09
CA PRO A 616 -15.85 -7.19 -13.81
C PRO A 616 -14.99 -7.56 -12.60
N THR A 617 -14.17 -8.60 -12.72
CA THR A 617 -13.26 -9.04 -11.66
C THR A 617 -11.99 -9.63 -12.26
N VAL A 618 -10.86 -8.96 -12.02
CA VAL A 618 -9.54 -9.49 -12.36
C VAL A 618 -9.06 -10.51 -11.31
N ASN A 619 -9.37 -10.27 -10.03
CA ASN A 619 -8.94 -11.07 -8.88
C ASN A 619 -10.11 -11.84 -8.23
N PRO A 620 -10.66 -12.88 -8.90
CA PRO A 620 -11.80 -13.61 -8.36
C PRO A 620 -11.46 -14.33 -7.05
N ASP A 621 -10.25 -14.91 -6.94
CA ASP A 621 -9.83 -15.67 -5.76
C ASP A 621 -9.75 -14.79 -4.51
N GLY A 622 -9.12 -13.62 -4.64
CA GLY A 622 -9.04 -12.66 -3.56
C GLY A 622 -10.42 -12.07 -3.24
N SER A 623 -11.24 -11.79 -4.25
CA SER A 623 -12.61 -11.25 -4.10
C SER A 623 -13.47 -12.16 -3.24
N HIS A 624 -13.49 -13.47 -3.51
CA HIS A 624 -14.19 -14.44 -2.67
C HIS A 624 -13.66 -14.45 -1.22
N TYR A 625 -12.34 -14.42 -1.04
CA TYR A 625 -11.76 -14.37 0.31
C TYR A 625 -12.11 -13.07 1.04
N SER A 626 -12.16 -11.94 0.34
CA SER A 626 -12.57 -10.68 0.93
C SER A 626 -14.02 -10.73 1.41
N ILE A 627 -14.93 -11.20 0.57
CA ILE A 627 -16.37 -11.24 0.88
C ILE A 627 -16.71 -12.26 1.98
N HIS A 628 -16.10 -13.44 1.93
CA HIS A 628 -16.52 -14.57 2.75
C HIS A 628 -15.65 -14.82 4.01
N ASP A 629 -14.41 -14.31 4.07
CA ASP A 629 -13.48 -14.63 5.16
C ASP A 629 -12.77 -13.43 5.80
N PHE A 630 -12.13 -12.58 4.99
CA PHE A 630 -11.32 -11.47 5.46
C PHE A 630 -11.48 -10.23 4.58
N THR A 631 -12.43 -9.37 4.96
CA THR A 631 -12.83 -8.16 4.23
C THR A 631 -11.66 -7.30 3.73
N LEU A 632 -10.57 -7.19 4.48
CA LEU A 632 -9.42 -6.35 4.10
C LEU A 632 -8.42 -7.03 3.15
N GLN A 633 -8.71 -8.24 2.65
CA GLN A 633 -7.89 -8.89 1.64
C GLN A 633 -7.76 -8.00 0.41
N ARG A 634 -6.54 -7.62 0.07
CA ARG A 634 -6.23 -6.83 -1.12
C ARG A 634 -5.74 -7.70 -2.28
N ARG A 635 -4.83 -8.62 -1.96
CA ARG A 635 -4.05 -9.44 -2.90
C ARG A 635 -4.87 -10.61 -3.45
N ASN A 636 -4.32 -11.34 -4.41
CA ASN A 636 -4.83 -12.68 -4.75
C ASN A 636 -4.56 -13.70 -3.61
N MET A 637 -4.79 -14.99 -3.84
CA MET A 637 -4.71 -16.03 -2.80
C MET A 637 -3.41 -16.88 -2.84
N THR A 638 -2.49 -16.60 -3.77
CA THR A 638 -1.26 -17.39 -3.94
C THR A 638 -0.30 -17.20 -2.76
N ASN A 639 0.20 -18.30 -2.18
CA ASN A 639 1.19 -18.24 -1.10
C ASN A 639 2.61 -18.48 -1.64
N HIS A 640 3.41 -17.41 -1.71
CA HIS A 640 4.83 -17.46 -2.06
C HIS A 640 5.76 -17.37 -0.85
N CYS A 641 5.23 -17.44 0.37
CA CYS A 641 6.07 -17.45 1.57
C CYS A 641 6.85 -18.76 1.71
N ALA A 642 8.09 -18.67 2.20
CA ALA A 642 8.84 -19.85 2.58
C ALA A 642 8.08 -20.65 3.65
N ILE A 643 8.10 -21.98 3.56
CA ILE A 643 7.44 -22.89 4.52
C ILE A 643 7.95 -22.66 5.95
N THR A 644 9.25 -22.42 6.08
CA THR A 644 9.88 -22.05 7.35
C THR A 644 9.75 -20.57 7.67
N GLY A 645 9.03 -19.78 6.87
CA GLY A 645 8.74 -18.37 7.08
C GLY A 645 7.29 -18.18 7.49
N ALA A 646 6.68 -17.08 7.05
CA ALA A 646 5.29 -16.73 7.34
C ALA A 646 4.29 -17.50 6.46
N SER A 647 4.53 -18.78 6.16
CA SER A 647 3.61 -19.67 5.44
C SER A 647 2.65 -20.43 6.39
N ASP A 648 2.61 -20.03 7.65
CA ASP A 648 1.78 -20.68 8.68
C ASP A 648 0.36 -20.11 8.76
N LEU A 649 -0.56 -20.89 9.34
CA LEU A 649 -1.97 -20.54 9.53
C LEU A 649 -2.20 -19.13 10.07
N ARG A 650 -1.35 -18.61 10.96
CA ARG A 650 -1.52 -17.27 11.57
C ARG A 650 -1.15 -16.13 10.63
N ALA A 651 -0.46 -16.41 9.53
CA ALA A 651 -0.06 -15.43 8.52
C ALA A 651 -0.95 -15.44 7.26
N ARG A 652 -1.97 -16.30 7.20
CA ARG A 652 -2.78 -16.55 6.00
C ARG A 652 -3.48 -15.31 5.42
N ASN A 653 -3.84 -14.33 6.26
CA ASN A 653 -4.42 -13.06 5.82
C ASN A 653 -3.39 -12.14 5.16
N GLY A 654 -2.10 -12.43 5.31
CA GLY A 654 -0.99 -11.70 4.70
C GLY A 654 -0.55 -12.27 3.34
N TRP A 655 -1.00 -13.45 2.93
CA TRP A 655 -0.57 -14.07 1.67
C TRP A 655 -1.23 -13.41 0.44
N GLY A 656 -0.67 -13.75 -0.72
CA GLY A 656 -1.08 -13.23 -2.02
C GLY A 656 -0.02 -12.33 -2.64
N VAL A 657 -0.25 -11.98 -3.90
CA VAL A 657 0.47 -10.95 -4.63
C VAL A 657 -0.47 -9.77 -4.87
N ASP A 658 0.05 -8.55 -4.74
CA ASP A 658 -0.64 -7.35 -5.20
C ASP A 658 -0.56 -7.32 -6.73
N LEU A 659 -1.68 -7.59 -7.39
CA LEU A 659 -1.73 -7.69 -8.85
C LEU A 659 -1.31 -6.38 -9.51
N ASN A 660 -1.68 -5.24 -8.94
CA ASN A 660 -1.31 -3.92 -9.45
C ASN A 660 0.13 -3.49 -9.01
N ARG A 661 0.98 -4.46 -8.66
CA ARG A 661 2.44 -4.34 -8.50
C ARG A 661 3.20 -5.40 -9.31
N ASN A 662 2.50 -6.24 -10.07
CA ASN A 662 3.05 -7.42 -10.73
C ASN A 662 3.43 -7.18 -12.21
N PHE A 663 3.33 -5.97 -12.75
CA PHE A 663 3.52 -5.71 -14.19
C PHE A 663 4.97 -5.40 -14.59
N ARG A 664 5.23 -5.36 -15.92
CA ARG A 664 6.61 -5.34 -16.48
C ARG A 664 7.28 -3.98 -16.39
N VAL A 665 6.51 -2.89 -16.36
CA VAL A 665 7.03 -1.51 -16.41
C VAL A 665 7.13 -0.90 -15.02
N GLY A 666 8.19 -0.12 -14.79
CA GLY A 666 8.34 0.64 -13.55
C GLY A 666 8.40 -0.23 -12.30
N ASN A 667 8.90 -1.47 -12.41
CA ASN A 667 8.73 -2.47 -11.36
C ASN A 667 9.88 -2.48 -10.33
N ARG A 668 9.68 -3.20 -9.23
CA ARG A 668 10.65 -3.29 -8.12
C ARG A 668 12.02 -3.82 -8.54
N GLU A 669 12.08 -4.81 -9.45
CA GLU A 669 13.35 -5.39 -9.92
C GLU A 669 14.17 -4.38 -10.74
N GLN A 670 13.52 -3.36 -11.30
CA GLN A 670 14.14 -2.24 -12.01
C GLN A 670 14.54 -1.07 -11.07
N GLY A 671 14.40 -1.25 -9.75
CA GLY A 671 14.79 -0.29 -8.71
C GLY A 671 13.73 0.77 -8.36
N PHE A 672 12.51 0.67 -8.90
CA PHE A 672 11.43 1.60 -8.57
C PHE A 672 10.81 1.34 -7.20
N SER A 673 10.38 2.40 -6.52
CA SER A 673 9.78 2.37 -5.18
C SER A 673 8.26 2.18 -5.26
N GLY A 674 7.62 1.72 -4.17
CA GLY A 674 6.15 1.52 -4.14
C GLY A 674 5.65 0.08 -4.12
N ALA A 675 6.59 -0.87 -4.13
CA ALA A 675 6.33 -2.30 -4.10
C ALA A 675 7.27 -3.01 -3.10
N SER A 676 6.84 -4.15 -2.59
CA SER A 676 7.56 -4.94 -1.60
C SER A 676 8.01 -6.29 -2.15
N GLY A 677 9.15 -6.78 -1.64
CA GLY A 677 9.62 -8.16 -1.83
C GLY A 677 9.22 -9.10 -0.69
N SER A 678 8.55 -8.60 0.34
CA SER A 678 8.09 -9.41 1.47
C SER A 678 6.76 -10.08 1.13
N CYS A 679 6.70 -11.41 1.20
CA CYS A 679 5.54 -12.22 0.83
C CYS A 679 4.28 -11.97 1.68
N THR A 680 4.39 -11.23 2.79
CA THR A 680 3.25 -10.85 3.65
C THR A 680 2.85 -9.38 3.55
N SER A 681 3.47 -8.62 2.64
CA SER A 681 3.21 -7.20 2.48
C SER A 681 1.95 -6.96 1.64
N ASP A 682 1.17 -5.93 1.97
CA ASP A 682 0.01 -5.46 1.16
C ASP A 682 0.40 -5.05 -0.26
N THR A 683 1.67 -4.73 -0.49
CA THR A 683 2.21 -4.35 -1.80
C THR A 683 3.25 -5.35 -2.32
N TYR A 684 3.15 -6.63 -1.92
CA TYR A 684 4.06 -7.66 -2.43
C TYR A 684 3.92 -7.81 -3.95
N SER A 685 4.99 -7.48 -4.69
CA SER A 685 5.02 -7.51 -6.16
C SER A 685 5.09 -8.91 -6.78
N GLY A 686 5.11 -9.97 -5.97
CA GLY A 686 5.32 -11.33 -6.44
C GLY A 686 6.81 -11.68 -6.59
N PRO A 687 7.11 -12.94 -6.94
CA PRO A 687 8.49 -13.41 -7.09
C PRO A 687 9.20 -12.83 -8.33
N THR A 688 8.44 -12.53 -9.40
CA THR A 688 8.90 -11.86 -10.63
C THR A 688 7.74 -11.10 -11.29
N PRO A 689 7.98 -10.11 -12.16
CA PRO A 689 6.94 -9.51 -13.00
C PRO A 689 6.18 -10.59 -13.79
N LEU A 690 4.85 -10.43 -13.90
CA LEU A 690 3.90 -11.36 -14.47
C LEU A 690 4.08 -12.78 -13.91
N SER A 691 4.24 -12.90 -12.60
CA SER A 691 4.21 -14.22 -11.95
C SER A 691 2.78 -14.76 -11.89
N GLU A 692 1.81 -13.88 -11.66
CA GLU A 692 0.44 -14.26 -11.41
C GLU A 692 -0.38 -14.43 -12.71
N PRO A 693 -1.26 -15.44 -12.79
CA PRO A 693 -2.10 -15.67 -13.97
C PRO A 693 -3.08 -14.51 -14.26
N GLU A 694 -3.55 -13.81 -13.24
CA GLU A 694 -4.46 -12.67 -13.37
C GLU A 694 -3.80 -11.52 -14.15
N ALA A 695 -2.57 -11.13 -13.78
CA ALA A 695 -1.84 -10.09 -14.51
C ALA A 695 -1.49 -10.51 -15.95
N LYS A 696 -1.18 -11.81 -16.17
CA LYS A 696 -0.96 -12.34 -17.53
C LYS A 696 -2.20 -12.26 -18.41
N ASN A 697 -3.39 -12.39 -17.82
CA ASN A 697 -4.65 -12.33 -18.54
C ASN A 697 -4.93 -10.94 -19.09
N GLU A 698 -4.62 -9.88 -18.33
CA GLU A 698 -4.74 -8.50 -18.81
C GLU A 698 -3.77 -8.23 -19.96
N ILE A 699 -2.50 -8.62 -19.82
CA ILE A 699 -1.52 -8.50 -20.90
C ILE A 699 -1.96 -9.29 -22.14
N TRP A 700 -2.43 -10.52 -21.96
CA TRP A 700 -2.95 -11.31 -23.07
C TRP A 700 -4.11 -10.61 -23.77
N LEU A 701 -5.05 -10.01 -23.02
CA LEU A 701 -6.21 -9.35 -23.58
C LEU A 701 -5.83 -8.16 -24.47
N VAL A 702 -4.93 -7.28 -23.98
CA VAL A 702 -4.49 -6.12 -24.75
C VAL A 702 -3.59 -6.50 -25.94
N GLU A 703 -2.70 -7.48 -25.79
CA GLU A 703 -1.81 -7.91 -26.87
C GLU A 703 -2.56 -8.68 -27.98
N ASN A 704 -3.69 -9.34 -27.66
CA ASN A 704 -4.53 -10.01 -28.67
C ASN A 704 -5.58 -9.11 -29.32
N ASN A 705 -5.79 -7.90 -28.79
CA ASN A 705 -6.75 -6.93 -29.32
C ASN A 705 -6.04 -5.57 -29.53
N PRO A 706 -5.17 -5.45 -30.55
CA PRO A 706 -4.35 -4.25 -30.76
C PRO A 706 -5.15 -3.00 -31.16
N ASN A 707 -6.46 -3.15 -31.39
CA ASN A 707 -7.38 -2.03 -31.56
C ASN A 707 -7.74 -1.36 -30.23
N ILE A 708 -7.47 -1.98 -29.07
CA ILE A 708 -7.61 -1.34 -27.76
C ILE A 708 -6.65 -0.15 -27.68
N ARG A 709 -7.22 1.05 -27.58
CA ARG A 709 -6.46 2.32 -27.44
C ARG A 709 -6.74 3.05 -26.14
N PHE A 710 -7.79 2.66 -25.42
CA PHE A 710 -8.21 3.25 -24.16
C PHE A 710 -8.34 2.16 -23.11
N ALA A 711 -7.87 2.43 -21.90
CA ALA A 711 -8.06 1.54 -20.77
C ALA A 711 -8.36 2.29 -19.47
N MET A 712 -9.11 1.65 -18.58
CA MET A 712 -9.43 2.15 -17.24
C MET A 712 -9.40 1.00 -16.23
N ASN A 713 -8.41 0.96 -15.33
CA ASN A 713 -8.59 0.20 -14.09
C ASN A 713 -9.37 1.03 -13.09
N THR A 714 -10.37 0.40 -12.47
CA THR A 714 -11.15 1.03 -11.40
C THR A 714 -10.85 0.38 -10.07
N HIS A 715 -10.40 1.20 -9.15
CA HIS A 715 -10.10 0.91 -7.76
C HIS A 715 -11.04 1.66 -6.81
N THR A 716 -10.88 1.42 -5.51
CA THR A 716 -11.39 2.28 -4.44
C THR A 716 -10.35 2.36 -3.33
N HIS A 717 -10.21 3.44 -2.57
CA HIS A 717 -11.09 4.61 -2.52
C HIS A 717 -10.32 5.92 -2.51
N GLY A 718 -11.04 7.02 -2.70
CA GLY A 718 -10.55 8.35 -2.40
C GLY A 718 -10.77 9.37 -3.51
N GLY A 719 -11.51 9.09 -4.57
CA GLY A 719 -11.74 10.07 -5.63
C GLY A 719 -10.43 10.58 -6.22
N TYR A 720 -9.63 9.67 -6.77
CA TYR A 720 -8.44 9.99 -7.56
C TYR A 720 -8.68 9.61 -9.02
N PHE A 721 -8.10 10.40 -9.91
CA PHE A 721 -8.23 10.22 -11.35
C PHE A 721 -6.87 10.41 -12.00
N MET A 722 -6.25 9.30 -12.41
CA MET A 722 -4.81 9.27 -12.59
C MET A 722 -4.41 8.61 -13.90
N TRP A 723 -3.17 8.86 -14.33
CA TRP A 723 -2.55 8.23 -15.51
C TRP A 723 -1.02 8.15 -15.33
N ALA A 724 -0.32 7.60 -16.33
CA ALA A 724 1.14 7.48 -16.31
C ALA A 724 1.87 8.84 -16.29
N PRO A 725 3.08 8.95 -15.72
CA PRO A 725 3.84 7.89 -15.05
C PRO A 725 3.32 7.60 -13.63
N GLY A 726 3.46 6.34 -13.20
CA GLY A 726 3.15 5.92 -11.83
C GLY A 726 4.31 5.63 -10.91
N ALA A 727 5.53 5.45 -11.41
CA ALA A 727 6.65 5.01 -10.59
C ALA A 727 7.88 5.93 -10.65
N TYR A 728 8.55 6.11 -9.50
CA TYR A 728 9.85 6.75 -9.36
C TYR A 728 10.81 5.95 -8.46
N ARG A 729 12.11 6.24 -8.54
CA ARG A 729 13.16 5.64 -7.69
C ARG A 729 13.49 6.54 -6.50
N LEU A 730 13.83 5.95 -5.35
CA LEU A 730 14.35 6.70 -4.20
C LEU A 730 15.87 6.49 -4.03
N PRO A 731 16.61 7.51 -3.55
CA PRO A 731 16.14 8.80 -3.05
C PRO A 731 15.98 9.90 -4.12
N THR A 732 16.33 9.67 -5.39
CA THR A 732 16.42 10.74 -6.41
C THR A 732 15.08 11.21 -6.97
N ARG A 733 14.01 10.44 -6.79
CA ARG A 733 12.68 10.61 -7.41
C ARG A 733 12.72 10.60 -8.95
N ASP A 734 13.69 9.89 -9.53
CA ASP A 734 13.77 9.67 -10.98
C ASP A 734 12.61 8.78 -11.45
N GLY A 735 11.70 9.36 -12.23
CA GLY A 735 10.48 8.72 -12.72
C GLY A 735 10.66 7.90 -14.01
N LEU A 736 9.57 7.26 -14.42
CA LEU A 736 9.37 6.84 -15.81
C LEU A 736 9.28 8.06 -16.74
N GLU A 737 9.47 7.85 -18.05
CA GLU A 737 9.38 8.95 -19.03
C GLU A 737 8.00 9.60 -18.99
N ARG A 738 7.94 10.91 -18.74
CA ARG A 738 6.67 11.63 -18.72
C ARG A 738 6.03 11.64 -20.12
N PRO A 739 4.70 11.51 -20.24
CA PRO A 739 4.03 11.75 -21.50
C PRO A 739 4.40 13.11 -22.09
N SER A 740 4.43 13.19 -23.42
CA SER A 740 4.67 14.45 -24.12
C SER A 740 3.62 15.51 -23.76
N PHE A 741 3.94 16.79 -24.00
CA PHE A 741 3.01 17.89 -23.75
C PHE A 741 1.63 17.65 -24.37
N GLY A 742 1.57 17.19 -25.62
CA GLY A 742 0.32 16.90 -26.32
C GLY A 742 -0.46 15.73 -25.71
N VAL A 743 0.23 14.64 -25.34
CA VAL A 743 -0.39 13.47 -24.72
C VAL A 743 -0.91 13.78 -23.32
N GLU A 744 -0.15 14.48 -22.49
CA GLU A 744 -0.61 14.85 -21.15
C GLU A 744 -1.73 15.90 -21.21
N SER A 745 -1.66 16.86 -22.13
CA SER A 745 -2.76 17.80 -22.37
C SER A 745 -4.03 17.07 -22.82
N TYR A 746 -3.89 15.98 -23.58
CA TYR A 746 -5.02 15.12 -23.97
C TYR A 746 -5.58 14.37 -22.76
N PHE A 747 -4.72 13.86 -21.86
CA PHE A 747 -5.15 13.28 -20.60
C PHE A 747 -6.02 14.26 -19.80
N TYR A 748 -5.58 15.52 -19.61
CA TYR A 748 -6.38 16.54 -18.91
C TYR A 748 -7.72 16.81 -19.62
N ALA A 749 -7.70 17.09 -20.92
CA ALA A 749 -8.92 17.40 -21.68
C ALA A 749 -9.94 16.24 -21.70
N ALA A 750 -9.46 15.01 -21.81
CA ALA A 750 -10.31 13.82 -21.71
C ALA A 750 -10.84 13.63 -20.28
N SER A 751 -10.01 13.87 -19.26
CA SER A 751 -10.39 13.79 -17.85
C SER A 751 -11.55 14.74 -17.53
N ASP A 752 -11.55 15.96 -18.06
CA ASP A 752 -12.65 16.91 -17.85
C ASP A 752 -14.00 16.35 -18.33
N VAL A 753 -14.04 15.70 -19.49
CA VAL A 753 -15.26 15.04 -19.98
C VAL A 753 -15.73 13.98 -18.98
N ILE A 754 -14.82 13.10 -18.58
CA ILE A 754 -15.12 11.94 -17.76
C ILE A 754 -15.56 12.35 -16.34
N LEU A 755 -14.86 13.32 -15.76
CA LEU A 755 -15.11 13.84 -14.42
C LEU A 755 -16.40 14.67 -14.36
N ASN A 756 -16.73 15.41 -15.41
CA ASN A 756 -18.04 16.06 -15.51
C ASN A 756 -19.17 15.03 -15.49
N ARG A 757 -19.03 13.89 -16.18
CA ARG A 757 -20.03 12.79 -16.14
C ARG A 757 -20.20 12.18 -14.76
N ILE A 758 -19.11 12.02 -14.02
CA ILE A 758 -19.12 11.59 -12.62
C ILE A 758 -19.94 12.59 -11.78
N LYS A 759 -19.60 13.89 -11.86
CA LYS A 759 -20.27 14.98 -11.14
C LYS A 759 -21.78 15.05 -11.43
N GLU A 760 -22.22 14.76 -12.66
CA GLU A 760 -23.62 14.82 -13.08
C GLU A 760 -24.57 13.90 -12.29
N HIS A 761 -24.09 12.82 -11.67
CA HIS A 761 -24.98 11.87 -10.96
C HIS A 761 -25.57 12.46 -9.68
N ARG A 762 -24.69 12.92 -8.77
CA ARG A 762 -25.08 13.40 -7.43
C ARG A 762 -24.36 14.68 -6.98
N GLY A 763 -23.57 15.30 -7.86
CA GLY A 763 -22.83 16.53 -7.57
C GLY A 763 -21.56 16.32 -6.74
N THR A 764 -21.07 15.09 -6.64
CA THR A 764 -19.78 14.78 -6.04
C THR A 764 -18.67 15.10 -7.04
N SER A 765 -17.61 15.78 -6.60
CA SER A 765 -16.50 16.14 -7.47
C SER A 765 -15.22 15.44 -7.03
N VAL A 766 -14.52 14.83 -7.99
CA VAL A 766 -13.11 14.48 -7.81
C VAL A 766 -12.33 15.79 -7.64
N TRP A 767 -11.55 15.86 -6.58
CA TRP A 767 -10.85 17.09 -6.24
C TRP A 767 -9.76 17.37 -7.26
N PRO A 768 -9.56 18.65 -7.64
CA PRO A 768 -8.52 18.98 -8.61
C PRO A 768 -7.14 18.39 -8.27
N SER A 769 -6.70 18.46 -7.01
CA SER A 769 -5.41 17.95 -6.52
C SER A 769 -5.22 16.44 -6.64
N ARG A 770 -6.32 15.71 -6.85
CA ARG A 770 -6.37 14.25 -7.04
C ARG A 770 -6.45 13.87 -8.52
N VAL A 771 -6.25 14.83 -9.43
CA VAL A 771 -6.24 14.64 -10.88
C VAL A 771 -4.87 15.00 -11.48
N GLY A 772 -4.25 14.04 -12.16
CA GLY A 772 -2.91 14.16 -12.73
C GLY A 772 -2.17 12.81 -12.82
N PRO A 773 -0.89 12.80 -13.22
CA PRO A 773 -0.08 11.59 -13.17
C PRO A 773 -0.05 10.94 -11.78
N ILE A 774 -0.08 9.62 -11.71
CA ILE A 774 -0.10 8.83 -10.45
C ILE A 774 1.05 9.26 -9.52
N SER A 775 2.26 9.45 -10.06
CA SER A 775 3.42 9.91 -9.28
C SER A 775 3.26 11.30 -8.67
N ASP A 776 2.41 12.15 -9.25
CA ASP A 776 2.26 13.57 -8.86
C ASP A 776 1.11 13.79 -7.87
N VAL A 777 0.07 12.95 -7.90
CA VAL A 777 -1.12 13.08 -7.05
C VAL A 777 -1.16 12.11 -5.87
N LEU A 778 -0.52 10.95 -5.99
CA LEU A 778 -0.68 9.84 -5.04
C LEU A 778 0.65 9.48 -4.36
N TYR A 779 1.39 8.52 -4.93
CA TYR A 779 2.73 8.08 -4.50
C TYR A 779 3.32 7.17 -5.58
N SER A 780 4.62 6.84 -5.53
CA SER A 780 5.23 5.88 -6.47
C SER A 780 4.58 4.50 -6.36
N ALA A 781 4.00 4.00 -7.44
CA ALA A 781 3.33 2.70 -7.53
C ALA A 781 4.07 1.77 -8.50
N ALA A 782 5.20 1.20 -8.07
CA ALA A 782 6.00 0.34 -8.92
C ALA A 782 5.26 -0.90 -9.46
N GLY A 783 5.29 -1.13 -10.77
CA GLY A 783 4.72 -2.32 -11.40
C GLY A 783 3.20 -2.31 -11.57
N ASN A 784 2.58 -1.14 -11.75
CA ASN A 784 1.14 -1.01 -11.96
C ASN A 784 0.71 -1.34 -13.42
N SER A 785 -0.55 -1.75 -13.60
CA SER A 785 -1.11 -2.16 -14.90
C SER A 785 -1.21 -1.00 -15.89
N ALA A 786 -1.60 0.20 -15.43
CA ALA A 786 -1.75 1.37 -16.28
C ALA A 786 -0.45 1.80 -16.96
N ASP A 787 0.68 1.78 -16.25
CA ASP A 787 2.01 2.05 -16.83
C ASP A 787 2.37 0.99 -17.90
N ASP A 788 2.11 -0.30 -17.67
CA ASP A 788 2.39 -1.34 -18.68
C ASP A 788 1.55 -1.13 -19.95
N HIS A 789 0.26 -0.85 -19.79
CA HIS A 789 -0.63 -0.54 -20.91
C HIS A 789 -0.17 0.71 -21.69
N PHE A 790 0.22 1.77 -21.00
CA PHE A 790 0.69 2.99 -21.64
C PHE A 790 2.03 2.78 -22.37
N TYR A 791 3.08 2.36 -21.67
CA TYR A 791 4.44 2.33 -22.22
C TYR A 791 4.69 1.18 -23.20
N ASN A 792 4.14 -0.02 -22.96
CA ASN A 792 4.38 -1.16 -23.85
C ASN A 792 3.37 -1.28 -24.99
N ASN A 793 2.15 -0.76 -24.82
CA ASN A 793 1.04 -1.01 -25.75
C ASN A 793 0.49 0.27 -26.40
N GLY A 794 0.94 1.47 -26.00
CA GLY A 794 0.48 2.73 -26.56
C GLY A 794 -1.00 3.02 -26.27
N ILE A 795 -1.50 2.51 -25.14
CA ILE A 795 -2.89 2.65 -24.69
C ILE A 795 -2.97 3.87 -23.77
N PHE A 796 -3.90 4.79 -24.04
CA PHE A 796 -4.25 5.82 -23.07
C PHE A 796 -4.94 5.16 -21.87
N ALA A 797 -4.17 4.94 -20.81
CA ALA A 797 -4.60 4.20 -19.63
C ALA A 797 -4.78 5.15 -18.44
N TRP A 798 -5.97 5.11 -17.86
CA TRP A 798 -6.32 5.82 -16.64
C TRP A 798 -6.55 4.85 -15.49
N SER A 799 -6.45 5.39 -14.27
CA SER A 799 -6.79 4.72 -13.03
C SER A 799 -7.78 5.56 -12.22
N PHE A 800 -8.88 4.93 -11.81
CA PHE A 800 -9.84 5.51 -10.85
C PHE A 800 -9.60 4.99 -9.45
N GLU A 801 -9.67 5.88 -8.47
CA GLU A 801 -10.07 5.50 -7.12
C GLU A 801 -11.49 6.03 -6.91
N ALA A 802 -12.49 5.14 -7.00
CA ALA A 802 -13.89 5.52 -6.80
C ALA A 802 -14.14 6.03 -5.36
N GLY A 803 -15.27 6.70 -5.16
CA GLY A 803 -15.64 7.17 -3.83
C GLY A 803 -14.86 8.42 -3.37
N SER A 804 -15.19 9.58 -3.96
CA SER A 804 -14.63 10.86 -3.52
C SER A 804 -15.08 11.20 -2.09
N PRO A 805 -14.22 11.82 -1.26
CA PRO A 805 -14.63 12.19 0.10
C PRO A 805 -15.82 13.14 0.08
N THR A 806 -16.72 12.96 1.04
CA THR A 806 -17.95 13.75 1.15
C THR A 806 -17.87 14.73 2.31
N TRP A 807 -18.50 15.89 2.15
CA TRP A 807 -18.55 16.90 3.19
C TRP A 807 -19.80 16.74 4.04
N ASN A 808 -19.63 16.62 5.36
CA ASN A 808 -20.74 16.39 6.30
C ASN A 808 -21.27 17.67 6.98
N GLY A 809 -20.83 18.85 6.55
CA GLY A 809 -21.17 20.15 7.15
C GLY A 809 -20.13 20.67 8.15
N SER A 810 -19.27 19.78 8.68
CA SER A 810 -18.25 20.12 9.68
C SER A 810 -16.84 19.59 9.36
N GLY A 811 -16.73 18.72 8.36
CA GLY A 811 -15.48 18.10 7.93
C GLY A 811 -15.68 17.18 6.73
N TRP A 812 -14.56 16.78 6.12
CA TRP A 812 -14.51 15.77 5.07
C TRP A 812 -14.54 14.36 5.67
N SER A 813 -15.24 13.44 5.03
CA SER A 813 -15.32 12.02 5.40
C SER A 813 -14.96 11.15 4.20
N ASP A 814 -14.05 10.21 4.42
CA ASP A 814 -13.78 9.14 3.45
C ASP A 814 -14.93 8.13 3.45
N VAL A 815 -15.13 7.48 2.30
CA VAL A 815 -16.16 6.45 2.09
C VAL A 815 -15.66 5.02 2.34
N GLY A 816 -14.35 4.78 2.18
CA GLY A 816 -13.70 3.50 2.49
C GLY A 816 -13.80 2.45 1.39
N PHE A 817 -13.26 1.25 1.64
CA PHE A 817 -13.21 0.15 0.66
C PHE A 817 -14.54 -0.64 0.55
N THR A 818 -15.30 -0.67 1.64
CA THR A 818 -16.56 -1.42 1.76
C THR A 818 -17.62 -0.57 2.47
N PRO A 819 -18.07 0.54 1.85
CA PRO A 819 -19.13 1.36 2.43
C PRO A 819 -20.43 0.56 2.59
N PRO A 820 -21.42 1.06 3.35
CA PRO A 820 -22.78 0.53 3.30
C PRO A 820 -23.27 0.46 1.85
N TYR A 821 -24.07 -0.56 1.53
CA TYR A 821 -24.47 -0.83 0.15
C TYR A 821 -25.16 0.37 -0.50
N GLU A 822 -25.93 1.16 0.24
CA GLU A 822 -26.58 2.37 -0.29
C GLU A 822 -25.57 3.38 -0.83
N GLU A 823 -24.45 3.60 -0.13
CA GLU A 823 -23.38 4.47 -0.62
C GLU A 823 -22.60 3.80 -1.76
N GLY A 824 -22.28 2.51 -1.62
CA GLY A 824 -21.64 1.75 -2.70
C GLY A 824 -22.46 1.69 -3.99
N HIS A 825 -23.79 1.72 -3.89
CA HIS A 825 -24.70 1.81 -5.02
C HIS A 825 -24.59 3.18 -5.70
N GLU A 826 -24.63 4.27 -4.94
CA GLU A 826 -24.48 5.63 -5.48
C GLU A 826 -23.11 5.82 -6.15
N GLU A 827 -22.03 5.30 -5.54
CA GLU A 827 -20.71 5.26 -6.17
C GLU A 827 -20.72 4.44 -7.45
N ALA A 828 -21.37 3.27 -7.47
CA ALA A 828 -21.47 2.46 -8.68
C ALA A 828 -22.19 3.20 -9.80
N GLN A 829 -23.27 3.94 -9.50
CA GLN A 829 -23.99 4.75 -10.48
C GLN A 829 -23.13 5.92 -11.01
N GLU A 830 -22.47 6.63 -10.10
CA GLU A 830 -21.58 7.77 -10.36
C GLU A 830 -20.40 7.36 -11.25
N PHE A 831 -19.68 6.30 -10.89
CA PHE A 831 -18.49 5.88 -11.65
C PHE A 831 -18.84 5.11 -12.92
N SER A 832 -20.05 4.53 -13.02
CA SER A 832 -20.59 4.06 -14.31
C SER A 832 -20.84 5.22 -15.28
N ASN A 833 -21.16 6.42 -14.78
CA ASN A 833 -21.18 7.62 -15.63
C ASN A 833 -19.77 7.94 -16.14
N GLY A 834 -18.76 7.85 -15.28
CA GLY A 834 -17.35 7.99 -15.69
C GLY A 834 -16.95 6.97 -16.77
N TRP A 835 -17.37 5.71 -16.64
CA TRP A 835 -17.13 4.70 -17.66
C TRP A 835 -17.83 5.01 -18.99
N LEU A 836 -19.06 5.54 -18.98
CA LEU A 836 -19.68 6.06 -20.21
C LEU A 836 -18.93 7.29 -20.77
N GLY A 837 -18.36 8.12 -19.90
CA GLY A 837 -17.52 9.27 -20.28
C GLY A 837 -16.25 8.87 -21.02
N ILE A 838 -15.52 7.83 -20.58
CA ILE A 838 -14.34 7.36 -21.33
C ILE A 838 -14.75 6.72 -22.67
N LEU A 839 -15.93 6.11 -22.77
CA LEU A 839 -16.46 5.65 -24.06
C LEU A 839 -16.77 6.83 -24.98
N GLU A 840 -17.27 7.96 -24.47
CA GLU A 840 -17.41 9.20 -25.26
C GLU A 840 -16.05 9.69 -25.78
N VAL A 841 -15.03 9.74 -24.90
CA VAL A 841 -13.66 10.11 -25.28
C VAL A 841 -13.10 9.19 -26.37
N ALA A 842 -13.23 7.88 -26.21
CA ALA A 842 -12.76 6.90 -27.18
C ALA A 842 -13.50 7.02 -28.52
N GLN A 843 -14.80 7.31 -28.50
CA GLN A 843 -15.59 7.55 -29.71
C GLN A 843 -15.13 8.83 -30.41
N MET A 844 -14.90 9.92 -29.67
CA MET A 844 -14.37 11.16 -30.22
C MET A 844 -13.05 10.90 -30.93
N TYR A 845 -12.13 10.23 -30.26
CA TYR A 845 -10.84 9.83 -30.81
C TYR A 845 -10.99 9.02 -32.12
N GLY A 846 -11.80 7.97 -32.12
CA GLY A 846 -11.97 7.11 -33.29
C GLY A 846 -12.68 7.78 -34.48
N LEU A 847 -13.44 8.84 -34.22
CA LEU A 847 -14.15 9.61 -35.25
C LEU A 847 -13.41 10.88 -35.68
N ASP A 848 -12.33 11.22 -34.99
CA ASP A 848 -11.59 12.44 -35.25
C ASP A 848 -10.81 12.35 -36.56
N ASN A 849 -11.02 13.38 -37.37
CA ASN A 849 -10.36 13.59 -38.65
C ASN A 849 -10.10 15.07 -38.90
N VAL A 850 -10.13 15.87 -37.83
CA VAL A 850 -9.88 17.31 -37.86
C VAL A 850 -8.40 17.50 -37.60
N MET A 851 -7.71 18.20 -38.49
CA MET A 851 -6.29 18.50 -38.26
C MET A 851 -6.13 19.60 -37.21
N PRO A 852 -5.16 19.46 -36.29
CA PRO A 852 -4.92 20.47 -35.28
C PRO A 852 -4.40 21.76 -35.93
N ARG A 853 -4.66 22.89 -35.27
CA ARG A 853 -4.09 24.19 -35.62
C ARG A 853 -3.23 24.69 -34.48
N SER A 854 -2.06 25.18 -34.83
CA SER A 854 -1.13 25.86 -33.93
C SER A 854 -0.78 27.24 -34.46
N THR A 855 -0.67 28.21 -33.56
CA THR A 855 -0.21 29.58 -33.82
C THR A 855 0.89 29.95 -32.83
N LEU A 856 1.91 30.66 -33.31
CA LEU A 856 3.05 31.07 -32.49
C LEU A 856 2.69 32.34 -31.71
N GLU A 857 2.96 32.35 -30.41
CA GLU A 857 2.75 33.49 -29.52
C GLU A 857 4.01 33.88 -28.73
N PRO A 858 4.47 35.14 -28.79
CA PRO A 858 3.96 36.19 -29.66
C PRO A 858 4.21 35.87 -31.15
N GLY A 859 3.30 36.33 -32.00
CA GLY A 859 3.42 36.13 -33.44
C GLY A 859 4.66 36.77 -34.08
N ARG A 860 4.87 36.48 -35.37
CA ARG A 860 5.99 37.03 -36.16
C ARG A 860 6.11 38.56 -36.01
N GLY A 861 7.33 39.07 -35.88
CA GLY A 861 7.53 40.52 -35.80
C GLY A 861 8.92 40.92 -35.31
N PRO A 862 9.20 42.23 -35.32
CA PRO A 862 10.37 42.79 -34.68
C PRO A 862 10.17 42.96 -33.17
N PHE A 863 11.17 42.59 -32.38
CA PHE A 863 11.24 42.74 -30.94
C PHE A 863 12.56 43.41 -30.56
N ASP A 864 12.54 44.21 -29.49
CA ASP A 864 13.70 45.00 -29.06
C ASP A 864 14.62 44.23 -28.10
N ASP A 865 14.12 43.15 -27.50
CA ASP A 865 14.80 42.28 -26.54
C ASP A 865 14.55 40.81 -26.92
N PRO A 866 15.33 39.84 -26.39
CA PRO A 866 15.01 38.42 -26.48
C PRO A 866 13.56 38.13 -26.08
N VAL A 867 12.92 37.20 -26.77
CA VAL A 867 11.51 36.88 -26.59
C VAL A 867 11.30 35.40 -26.34
N ASP A 868 10.50 35.11 -25.33
CA ASP A 868 9.98 33.77 -25.07
C ASP A 868 8.74 33.51 -25.93
N ILE A 869 8.78 32.44 -26.72
CA ILE A 869 7.67 32.00 -27.57
C ILE A 869 7.00 30.74 -27.02
N THR A 870 5.70 30.64 -27.23
CA THR A 870 4.85 29.47 -26.95
C THR A 870 3.90 29.25 -28.13
N PHE A 871 3.05 28.23 -28.06
CA PHE A 871 2.09 27.91 -29.11
C PHE A 871 0.66 27.86 -28.59
N GLU A 872 -0.23 28.65 -29.19
CA GLU A 872 -1.66 28.47 -29.05
C GLU A 872 -2.12 27.28 -29.89
N LEU A 873 -2.85 26.34 -29.29
CA LEU A 873 -3.31 25.11 -29.93
C LEU A 873 -4.84 25.07 -29.99
N SER A 874 -5.41 24.58 -31.10
CA SER A 874 -6.87 24.40 -31.21
C SER A 874 -7.39 23.22 -30.41
N GLU A 875 -6.51 22.30 -30.05
CA GLU A 875 -6.76 21.08 -29.28
C GLU A 875 -5.42 20.55 -28.74
N PRO A 876 -5.43 19.61 -27.78
CA PRO A 876 -4.20 18.96 -27.31
C PRO A 876 -3.39 18.39 -28.46
N SER A 877 -2.13 18.81 -28.59
CA SER A 877 -1.25 18.39 -29.68
C SER A 877 0.21 18.52 -29.32
N ASP A 878 1.03 17.60 -29.82
CA ASP A 878 2.47 17.74 -29.83
C ASP A 878 2.90 18.68 -30.94
N VAL A 879 3.86 19.55 -30.66
CA VAL A 879 4.42 20.48 -31.65
C VAL A 879 5.90 20.21 -31.81
N TYR A 880 6.28 19.78 -33.02
CA TYR A 880 7.67 19.55 -33.41
C TYR A 880 8.21 20.78 -34.11
N TYR A 881 9.38 21.29 -33.70
CA TYR A 881 9.91 22.55 -34.21
C TYR A 881 11.42 22.52 -34.51
N THR A 882 11.86 23.45 -35.36
CA THR A 882 13.27 23.69 -35.68
C THR A 882 13.55 25.20 -35.63
N LEU A 883 14.66 25.59 -35.02
CA LEU A 883 15.09 26.99 -34.91
C LEU A 883 16.17 27.37 -35.94
N ASP A 884 16.91 26.39 -36.47
CA ASP A 884 17.97 26.59 -37.46
C ASP A 884 17.44 26.77 -38.91
N GLY A 885 16.12 26.82 -39.08
CA GLY A 885 15.47 26.89 -40.38
C GLY A 885 15.50 25.59 -41.18
N SER A 886 15.91 24.46 -40.59
CA SER A 886 15.80 23.13 -41.21
C SER A 886 14.33 22.68 -41.33
N ARG A 887 14.09 21.52 -41.91
CA ARG A 887 12.73 20.96 -42.07
C ARG A 887 12.36 20.24 -40.77
N PRO A 888 11.22 20.54 -40.12
CA PRO A 888 10.82 19.82 -38.92
C PRO A 888 10.39 18.38 -39.25
N THR A 889 10.81 17.42 -38.44
CA THR A 889 10.51 15.99 -38.55
C THR A 889 10.04 15.43 -37.20
N PHE A 890 9.69 14.14 -37.12
CA PHE A 890 9.42 13.49 -35.82
C PHE A 890 10.65 13.38 -34.92
N GLU A 891 11.85 13.55 -35.47
CA GLU A 891 13.12 13.60 -34.72
C GLU A 891 13.46 15.04 -34.27
N SER A 892 12.65 16.03 -34.64
CA SER A 892 12.84 17.41 -34.19
C SER A 892 12.44 17.55 -32.72
N PRO A 893 13.02 18.52 -31.99
CA PRO A 893 12.56 18.88 -30.65
C PRO A 893 11.05 19.11 -30.61
N ARG A 894 10.42 18.65 -29.53
CA ARG A 894 9.01 18.88 -29.20
C ARG A 894 8.91 19.90 -28.07
N ILE A 895 7.77 20.61 -27.99
CA ILE A 895 7.46 21.42 -26.80
C ILE A 895 7.34 20.47 -25.59
N GLU A 896 7.99 20.85 -24.50
CA GLU A 896 7.93 20.16 -23.22
C GLU A 896 7.17 21.02 -22.19
N PHE A 897 6.96 20.48 -20.98
CA PHE A 897 6.49 21.26 -19.85
C PHE A 897 7.65 21.96 -19.14
N THR A 898 7.44 23.18 -18.63
CA THR A 898 8.42 23.86 -17.74
C THR A 898 8.69 23.06 -16.46
N GLY A 899 7.79 22.15 -16.10
CA GLY A 899 7.86 21.28 -14.93
C GLY A 899 6.53 20.55 -14.71
N PRO A 900 6.42 19.69 -13.69
CA PRO A 900 5.18 18.97 -13.38
C PRO A 900 4.02 19.94 -13.18
N ARG A 901 3.00 19.86 -14.06
CA ARG A 901 1.82 20.75 -14.07
C ARG A 901 2.09 22.24 -14.36
N GLN A 902 3.20 22.57 -15.04
CA GLN A 902 3.66 23.97 -15.20
C GLN A 902 3.48 24.58 -16.61
N GLY A 903 2.59 24.04 -17.44
CA GLY A 903 2.30 24.60 -18.78
C GLY A 903 3.47 24.43 -19.76
N GLN A 904 3.37 25.04 -20.95
CA GLN A 904 4.40 24.94 -21.99
C GLN A 904 5.71 25.60 -21.55
N GLU A 905 6.82 24.90 -21.75
CA GLU A 905 8.17 25.48 -21.64
C GLU A 905 8.34 26.55 -22.73
N PRO A 906 8.55 27.83 -22.37
CA PRO A 906 8.77 28.86 -23.35
C PRO A 906 10.12 28.67 -24.04
N ILE A 907 10.18 28.96 -25.33
CA ILE A 907 11.43 28.91 -26.11
C ILE A 907 11.99 30.32 -26.23
N THR A 908 13.14 30.60 -25.64
CA THR A 908 13.77 31.92 -25.75
C THR A 908 14.45 32.12 -27.11
N ILE A 909 14.06 33.17 -27.82
CA ILE A 909 14.64 33.62 -29.07
C ILE A 909 15.45 34.89 -28.83
N SER A 910 16.78 34.77 -28.87
CA SER A 910 17.71 35.86 -28.58
C SER A 910 18.32 36.54 -29.81
N GLU A 911 18.12 35.97 -30.99
CA GLU A 911 18.56 36.54 -32.26
C GLU A 911 17.48 36.35 -33.34
N THR A 912 17.66 36.94 -34.53
CA THR A 912 16.69 36.78 -35.61
C THR A 912 16.62 35.32 -36.06
N THR A 913 15.50 34.66 -35.76
CA THR A 913 15.32 33.21 -35.95
C THR A 913 14.08 32.92 -36.79
N THR A 914 14.19 31.97 -37.73
CA THR A 914 13.03 31.45 -38.47
C THR A 914 12.64 30.10 -37.89
N ILE A 915 11.56 30.10 -37.11
CA ILE A 915 10.97 28.89 -36.54
C ILE A 915 10.11 28.21 -37.60
N LYS A 916 10.27 26.89 -37.75
CA LYS A 916 9.39 26.03 -38.55
C LYS A 916 8.86 24.91 -37.68
N TRP A 917 7.57 24.59 -37.80
CA TRP A 917 6.93 23.61 -36.93
C TRP A 917 5.72 22.93 -37.57
N PHE A 918 5.26 21.84 -36.95
CA PHE A 918 3.95 21.25 -37.22
C PHE A 918 3.37 20.66 -35.93
N ALA A 919 2.04 20.61 -35.84
CA ALA A 919 1.32 20.01 -34.73
C ALA A 919 0.73 18.64 -35.11
N VAL A 920 0.66 17.72 -34.13
CA VAL A 920 0.05 16.39 -34.24
C VAL A 920 -0.84 16.15 -33.02
N ASP A 921 -2.10 15.82 -33.25
CA ASP A 921 -3.04 15.49 -32.16
C ASP A 921 -2.92 14.03 -31.70
N ALA A 922 -3.68 13.65 -30.68
CA ALA A 922 -3.69 12.29 -30.15
C ALA A 922 -4.19 11.24 -31.17
N ALA A 923 -5.12 11.61 -32.06
CA ALA A 923 -5.63 10.74 -33.12
C ALA A 923 -4.64 10.56 -34.29
N GLY A 924 -3.55 11.35 -34.30
CA GLY A 924 -2.49 11.31 -35.29
C GLY A 924 -2.75 12.20 -36.51
N ASN A 925 -3.73 13.11 -36.46
CA ASN A 925 -3.91 14.08 -37.55
C ASN A 925 -2.79 15.12 -37.51
N ILE A 926 -2.20 15.39 -38.67
CA ILE A 926 -1.07 16.31 -38.79
C ILE A 926 -1.55 17.63 -39.41
N GLN A 927 -1.21 18.74 -38.75
CA GLN A 927 -1.52 20.09 -39.22
C GLN A 927 -1.16 20.28 -40.71
N ASN A 928 -2.05 20.93 -41.44
CA ASN A 928 -1.92 21.23 -42.88
C ASN A 928 -1.70 20.00 -43.79
N ASN A 929 -1.95 18.77 -43.30
CA ASN A 929 -1.63 17.52 -43.98
C ASN A 929 -0.13 17.43 -44.32
N TYR A 930 0.71 17.93 -43.42
CA TYR A 930 2.16 17.86 -43.53
C TYR A 930 2.62 16.40 -43.41
N VAL A 931 3.63 16.03 -44.20
CA VAL A 931 4.24 14.69 -44.14
C VAL A 931 5.69 14.89 -43.71
N PRO A 932 6.04 14.67 -42.43
CA PRO A 932 7.37 14.93 -41.89
C PRO A 932 8.51 14.33 -42.73
N ASP A 933 8.38 13.04 -43.08
CA ASP A 933 9.37 12.30 -43.90
C ASP A 933 9.20 12.50 -45.42
N GLY A 934 8.28 13.39 -45.81
CA GLY A 934 7.98 13.71 -47.20
C GLY A 934 8.87 14.82 -47.77
N THR A 935 8.49 15.29 -48.96
CA THR A 935 9.21 16.35 -49.69
C THR A 935 8.46 17.69 -49.75
N ARG A 936 7.22 17.74 -49.23
CA ARG A 936 6.37 18.94 -49.30
C ARG A 936 6.57 19.82 -48.06
N ASP A 937 6.76 21.12 -48.26
CA ASP A 937 7.02 22.10 -47.19
C ASP A 937 5.75 22.80 -46.69
N ASN A 938 4.70 22.04 -46.38
CA ASN A 938 3.43 22.56 -45.84
C ASN A 938 3.39 22.63 -44.29
N TYR A 939 4.55 22.58 -43.64
CA TYR A 939 4.72 22.95 -42.23
C TYR A 939 4.46 24.46 -42.02
N GLN A 940 4.23 24.84 -40.77
CA GLN A 940 4.11 26.24 -40.37
C GLN A 940 5.49 26.90 -40.25
N ARG A 941 5.53 28.22 -40.44
CA ARG A 941 6.76 29.02 -40.26
C ARG A 941 6.47 30.45 -39.82
N ALA A 942 7.35 30.99 -39.00
CA ALA A 942 7.35 32.37 -38.56
C ALA A 942 8.79 32.84 -38.32
N THR A 943 9.05 34.12 -38.56
CA THR A 943 10.35 34.73 -38.28
C THR A 943 10.17 35.75 -37.17
N ILE A 944 10.91 35.56 -36.09
CA ILE A 944 11.07 36.51 -34.99
C ILE A 944 12.34 37.30 -35.30
N THR A 945 12.26 38.63 -35.26
CA THR A 945 13.39 39.50 -35.56
C THR A 945 13.78 40.25 -34.30
N ILE A 946 14.92 39.92 -33.70
CA ILE A 946 15.49 40.70 -32.60
C ILE A 946 16.30 41.85 -33.21
N ARG A 947 16.00 43.09 -32.82
CA ARG A 947 16.69 44.28 -33.35
C ARG A 947 18.10 44.38 -32.73
N ASP A 948 19.07 44.70 -33.58
CA ASP A 948 20.47 44.96 -33.20
C ASP A 948 20.63 46.21 -32.32
#